data_AF-A0A523HMD3-F1
#
_entry.id   AF-A0A523HMD3-F1
#
_cell.length_a   1.000
_cell.length_b   1.000
_cell.length_c   1.000
_cell.angle_alpha   90.00
_cell.angle_beta   90.00
_cell.angle_gamma   90.00
#
_symmetry.space_group_name_H-M   'P 1'
#
loop_
_entity.id
_entity.type
_entity.pdbx_description
1 polymer ?
#
loop_
_entity_poly.entity_id
_entity_poly.type
_entity_poly.pdbx_seq_one_letter_code
_entity_poly.pdbx_strand_id
1 'polypeptide(L)'
;MSKELPEEELDPGTGEGSSEARSPSEEQPGDLYRRLTESDSPAETPPFVEPEPEPDELPVIPHRHPTGTPGLTGGWMAESAAEQEELETEPSPASGVGTGGRMEEAATEQEELETAPSPASGQGAGSTGLTPPPLSEVLPERVPERDLSATRVGPAAYLPAWEANFGESTGSGGWGGCLLRMGILGVFAIAAIGIGLASFTLYQYYALASTLPSVEDLQLRAAQFETTRILDRNGNQLYEILDPQAGRRTYVPLGRISPFMVAAVVATEDSGYYSNPGFDPAGIARALWQNLQGGTIVSGASTITQQIVRNLLLSPEERSQRTALRKIREIMLAAEVARRYTKDEILELYLNQMYFGNLAYGVQAAAQTYFNTGAENLTLSQASFLAGLLQAPSVYDVHVNREPTLNRQRQVLVLMVNASTEQGCIFVSNSQQPICVTPEMAGAASAEFVEYEFVSPDVQIRFPHWVTYVRAELESLFDPQTIYRSGFIVQTTLDPQLQQAAQEVVASQVQKLTEEFSVSNGALVAIEPGSGEILAMVGSADFTDEEIDGQVNMTLALRQPGSSIKPLTYAAAFEKGWTPGTLLWDVKTEFPAYKDPKDPSKNYTPRNYDEKFHGPVTVRSALANSYNIPALKTLEYVGIYDDVLTPQQDGLVALARRLGLTTFNRDDYGISLTLGGGDVKLLELTNAYATFANQGVYVPPVA
;
A
#
# COMPACT_ATOMS: atom_id res chain seq x y z
N MET A 1 5.99 5.47 61.17
CA MET A 1 5.49 5.88 62.50
C MET A 1 5.13 7.36 62.38
N SER A 2 3.86 7.69 62.13
CA SER A 2 2.87 8.14 63.15
C SER A 2 3.25 9.54 63.67
N LYS A 3 2.46 10.62 63.65
CA LYS A 3 1.01 10.93 63.64
C LYS A 3 0.90 12.45 63.35
N GLU A 4 -0.06 12.94 62.54
CA GLU A 4 -1.34 13.58 62.93
C GLU A 4 -1.29 14.72 63.97
N LEU A 5 -1.55 15.96 63.49
CA LEU A 5 -2.55 17.01 63.90
C LEU A 5 -2.67 17.43 65.40
N PRO A 6 -3.37 18.54 65.80
CA PRO A 6 -4.27 19.47 65.06
C PRO A 6 -4.17 20.99 65.39
N GLU A 7 -4.99 21.72 64.61
CA GLU A 7 -5.72 23.02 64.73
C GLU A 7 -5.83 23.76 66.09
N GLU A 8 -5.92 25.10 66.00
CA GLU A 8 -6.84 25.90 66.84
C GLU A 8 -7.25 27.22 66.15
N GLU A 9 -8.56 27.48 66.13
CA GLU A 9 -9.29 28.66 65.65
C GLU A 9 -9.07 29.92 66.52
N LEU A 10 -9.27 31.12 65.96
CA LEU A 10 -10.21 32.15 66.47
C LEU A 10 -10.09 33.50 65.72
N ASP A 11 -11.21 33.91 65.11
CA ASP A 11 -11.60 35.24 64.61
C ASP A 11 -12.21 36.09 65.78
N PRO A 12 -12.68 37.37 65.66
CA PRO A 12 -12.50 38.45 64.68
C PRO A 12 -12.09 39.81 65.31
N GLY A 13 -11.73 40.79 64.48
CA GLY A 13 -11.59 42.20 64.90
C GLY A 13 -11.58 43.19 63.74
N THR A 14 -12.68 43.91 63.59
CA THR A 14 -12.95 44.98 62.60
C THR A 14 -12.16 46.26 62.87
N GLY A 15 -11.72 46.97 61.81
CA GLY A 15 -11.25 48.35 61.92
C GLY A 15 -10.50 48.90 60.70
N GLU A 16 -11.23 49.56 59.80
CA GLU A 16 -10.90 50.66 58.89
C GLU A 16 -9.44 50.94 58.42
N GLY A 17 -9.27 50.90 57.10
CA GLY A 17 -8.81 52.04 56.30
C GLY A 17 -7.31 52.32 56.18
N SER A 18 -6.71 51.97 55.04
CA SER A 18 -5.87 52.87 54.22
C SER A 18 -5.24 52.11 53.03
N SER A 19 -4.81 52.91 52.07
CA SER A 19 -4.57 52.62 50.67
C SER A 19 -3.27 51.87 50.33
N GLU A 20 -3.28 51.37 49.09
CA GLU A 20 -2.15 51.13 48.17
C GLU A 20 -1.59 49.69 47.99
N ALA A 21 -1.66 49.31 46.70
CA ALA A 21 -0.77 48.45 45.92
C ALA A 21 -0.74 46.95 46.20
N ARG A 22 -1.47 46.19 45.38
CA ARG A 22 -1.16 44.78 45.05
C ARG A 22 -0.92 44.59 43.55
N SER A 23 0.11 43.79 43.30
CA SER A 23 0.56 43.17 42.05
C SER A 23 -0.54 42.40 41.30
N PRO A 24 -0.46 42.25 39.96
CA PRO A 24 -1.39 41.42 39.22
C PRO A 24 -1.01 39.94 39.35
N SER A 25 -1.93 39.15 39.88
CA SER A 25 -1.95 37.68 39.78
C SER A 25 -2.75 37.26 38.54
N GLU A 26 -2.24 36.22 37.90
CA GLU A 26 -2.77 35.40 36.79
C GLU A 26 -4.30 35.37 36.63
N GLU A 27 -4.79 35.74 35.44
CA GLU A 27 -6.15 35.45 34.96
C GLU A 27 -6.18 34.11 34.21
N GLN A 28 -7.14 33.24 34.58
CA GLN A 28 -7.44 31.99 33.88
C GLN A 28 -8.29 32.22 32.61
N PRO A 29 -8.16 31.37 31.57
CA PRO A 29 -8.82 31.56 30.28
C PRO A 29 -10.30 31.13 30.36
N GLY A 30 -11.16 32.06 30.77
CA GLY A 30 -12.62 31.87 30.76
C GLY A 30 -13.43 33.16 30.71
N ASP A 31 -12.84 34.32 31.03
CA ASP A 31 -13.57 35.59 31.17
C ASP A 31 -13.60 36.48 29.92
N LEU A 32 -12.94 36.09 28.83
CA LEU A 32 -12.98 36.87 27.57
C LEU A 32 -14.29 36.66 26.78
N TYR A 33 -14.98 35.53 26.98
CA TYR A 33 -16.16 35.16 26.19
C TYR A 33 -17.48 35.77 26.70
N ARG A 34 -17.52 36.26 27.95
CA ARG A 34 -18.74 36.82 28.56
C ARG A 34 -18.95 38.31 28.27
N ARG A 35 -17.93 39.04 27.81
CA ARG A 35 -18.04 40.49 27.52
C ARG A 35 -18.53 40.84 26.11
N LEU A 36 -18.73 39.85 25.24
CA LEU A 36 -19.16 40.09 23.85
C LEU A 36 -20.65 39.84 23.58
N THR A 37 -21.44 39.45 24.59
CA THR A 37 -22.84 39.01 24.38
C THR A 37 -23.90 39.84 25.09
N GLU A 38 -23.58 41.02 25.64
CA GLU A 38 -24.60 41.90 26.25
C GLU A 38 -24.45 43.35 25.77
N SER A 39 -25.03 43.65 24.61
CA SER A 39 -25.57 44.99 24.32
C SER A 39 -26.67 44.88 23.27
N ASP A 40 -27.92 44.81 23.72
CA ASP A 40 -29.09 44.97 22.84
C ASP A 40 -30.08 45.97 23.43
N SER A 41 -30.38 47.01 22.64
CA SER A 41 -31.62 47.79 22.69
C SER A 41 -31.82 48.43 21.31
N PRO A 42 -32.91 48.12 20.59
CA PRO A 42 -33.10 48.60 19.23
C PRO A 42 -33.79 49.97 19.19
N ALA A 43 -33.32 50.83 18.29
CA ALA A 43 -33.99 52.08 17.89
C ALA A 43 -34.86 51.82 16.65
N GLU A 44 -36.06 52.42 16.62
CA GLU A 44 -37.07 52.33 15.57
C GLU A 44 -36.63 52.98 14.23
N THR A 45 -36.99 52.36 13.10
CA THR A 45 -36.90 52.92 11.74
C THR A 45 -38.28 53.00 11.07
N PRO A 46 -38.55 54.03 10.24
CA PRO A 46 -39.89 54.31 9.67
C PRO A 46 -40.19 53.49 8.39
N PRO A 47 -41.46 53.42 7.93
CA PRO A 47 -41.87 52.47 6.90
C PRO A 47 -41.47 52.91 5.49
N PHE A 48 -41.04 51.93 4.69
CA PHE A 48 -40.73 52.09 3.26
C PHE A 48 -41.96 51.68 2.41
N VAL A 49 -42.19 52.41 1.31
CA VAL A 49 -43.33 52.29 0.39
C VAL A 49 -42.91 51.46 -0.82
N GLU A 50 -43.71 50.45 -1.18
CA GLU A 50 -43.51 49.60 -2.37
C GLU A 50 -43.85 50.35 -3.68
N PRO A 51 -43.11 50.10 -4.79
CA PRO A 51 -43.59 50.35 -6.14
C PRO A 51 -44.10 49.07 -6.84
N GLU A 52 -45.21 49.21 -7.58
CA GLU A 52 -45.89 48.17 -8.39
C GLU A 52 -45.03 47.57 -9.54
N PRO A 53 -45.36 46.37 -10.06
CA PRO A 53 -44.55 45.65 -11.05
C PRO A 53 -44.93 45.97 -12.51
N GLU A 54 -43.94 45.99 -13.41
CA GLU A 54 -44.14 45.93 -14.87
C GLU A 54 -43.77 44.53 -15.43
N PRO A 55 -44.36 44.10 -16.57
CA PRO A 55 -44.40 42.70 -16.97
C PRO A 55 -43.28 42.24 -17.93
N ASP A 56 -42.89 40.97 -17.75
CA ASP A 56 -42.30 39.95 -18.64
C ASP A 56 -41.52 40.36 -19.91
N GLU A 57 -40.22 40.00 -19.94
CA GLU A 57 -39.55 39.43 -21.12
C GLU A 57 -38.49 38.38 -20.69
N LEU A 58 -38.66 37.13 -21.13
CA LEU A 58 -37.73 36.00 -20.92
C LEU A 58 -36.57 36.01 -21.93
N PRO A 59 -35.39 35.48 -21.56
CA PRO A 59 -34.68 34.60 -22.50
C PRO A 59 -34.10 33.32 -21.87
N VAL A 60 -34.59 32.20 -22.42
CA VAL A 60 -33.90 30.97 -22.85
C VAL A 60 -32.62 30.54 -22.10
N ILE A 61 -32.76 29.50 -21.28
CA ILE A 61 -31.69 28.67 -20.71
C ILE A 61 -31.47 27.45 -21.63
N PRO A 62 -30.24 27.14 -22.08
CA PRO A 62 -29.99 25.86 -22.75
C PRO A 62 -29.85 24.72 -21.72
N HIS A 63 -30.79 23.79 -21.77
CA HIS A 63 -30.74 22.50 -21.08
C HIS A 63 -29.52 21.67 -21.53
N ARG A 64 -28.75 21.15 -20.57
CA ARG A 64 -28.01 19.89 -20.76
C ARG A 64 -28.60 18.85 -19.83
N HIS A 65 -29.03 17.74 -20.43
CA HIS A 65 -29.54 16.56 -19.74
C HIS A 65 -28.44 15.88 -18.89
N PRO A 66 -28.77 15.35 -17.71
CA PRO A 66 -27.95 14.38 -17.00
C PRO A 66 -28.31 12.98 -17.49
N THR A 67 -27.32 12.20 -17.90
CA THR A 67 -27.43 10.75 -18.06
C THR A 67 -26.37 10.10 -17.19
N GLY A 68 -26.80 9.33 -16.19
CA GLY A 68 -25.95 8.38 -15.47
C GLY A 68 -26.11 8.41 -13.96
N THR A 69 -26.95 7.52 -13.43
CA THR A 69 -26.92 7.03 -12.04
C THR A 69 -26.27 5.63 -12.03
N PRO A 70 -25.81 5.10 -10.88
CA PRO A 70 -24.39 4.92 -10.61
C PRO A 70 -23.96 3.44 -10.53
N GLY A 71 -22.66 3.20 -10.72
CA GLY A 71 -22.01 1.91 -10.48
C GLY A 71 -20.89 2.06 -9.46
N LEU A 72 -21.07 1.42 -8.31
CA LEU A 72 -20.09 1.27 -7.23
C LEU A 72 -18.89 0.41 -7.64
N THR A 73 -17.78 0.62 -6.93
CA THR A 73 -16.58 -0.22 -6.78
C THR A 73 -15.48 -0.09 -7.84
N GLY A 74 -14.24 -0.09 -7.34
CA GLY A 74 -13.06 0.39 -8.03
C GLY A 74 -12.46 -0.56 -9.07
N GLY A 75 -11.50 -0.04 -9.82
CA GLY A 75 -10.72 -0.81 -10.76
C GLY A 75 -9.69 0.05 -11.47
N TRP A 76 -8.43 -0.04 -11.07
CA TRP A 76 -7.30 0.29 -11.93
C TRP A 76 -6.32 -0.90 -11.92
N MET A 77 -5.92 -1.28 -13.14
CA MET A 77 -4.87 -2.25 -13.52
C MET A 77 -5.29 -3.72 -13.66
N ALA A 78 -5.76 -4.11 -14.85
CA ALA A 78 -5.28 -5.31 -15.57
C ALA A 78 -5.77 -5.34 -17.04
N GLU A 79 -4.78 -5.29 -17.93
CA GLU A 79 -4.61 -5.90 -19.26
C GLU A 79 -5.77 -6.14 -20.24
N SER A 80 -5.48 -5.63 -21.44
CA SER A 80 -5.98 -6.03 -22.74
C SER A 80 -5.74 -7.52 -23.04
N ALA A 81 -6.82 -8.25 -23.33
CA ALA A 81 -6.75 -9.47 -24.11
C ALA A 81 -7.92 -9.50 -25.10
N ALA A 82 -7.54 -9.69 -26.36
CA ALA A 82 -8.31 -9.95 -27.56
C ALA A 82 -9.70 -10.56 -27.39
N GLU A 83 -10.68 -9.97 -28.08
CA GLU A 83 -11.82 -10.71 -28.61
C GLU A 83 -12.02 -10.36 -30.09
N GLN A 84 -11.99 -11.44 -30.88
CA GLN A 84 -12.29 -11.49 -32.30
C GLN A 84 -13.81 -11.41 -32.44
N GLU A 85 -14.32 -10.49 -33.24
CA GLU A 85 -15.69 -10.57 -33.75
C GLU A 85 -15.72 -10.51 -35.27
N GLU A 86 -16.65 -11.30 -35.79
CA GLU A 86 -16.74 -11.84 -37.12
C GLU A 86 -17.18 -10.82 -38.19
N LEU A 87 -16.76 -11.14 -39.41
CA LEU A 87 -17.12 -10.52 -40.67
C LEU A 87 -18.63 -10.53 -40.92
N GLU A 88 -19.17 -9.37 -41.29
CA GLU A 88 -20.23 -9.30 -42.30
C GLU A 88 -19.86 -8.26 -43.38
N THR A 89 -20.41 -8.52 -44.55
CA THR A 89 -19.83 -8.34 -45.88
C THR A 89 -20.35 -7.12 -46.67
N GLU A 90 -19.48 -6.63 -47.56
CA GLU A 90 -19.75 -5.97 -48.87
C GLU A 90 -20.14 -4.46 -48.91
N PRO A 91 -19.93 -3.74 -50.04
CA PRO A 91 -18.78 -3.77 -50.97
C PRO A 91 -18.25 -2.35 -51.37
N SER A 92 -17.06 -2.34 -51.96
CA SER A 92 -16.39 -1.21 -52.67
C SER A 92 -17.16 -0.81 -53.97
N PRO A 93 -16.91 0.34 -54.66
CA PRO A 93 -15.61 0.64 -55.28
C PRO A 93 -15.21 2.14 -55.50
N ALA A 94 -13.98 2.29 -56.01
CA ALA A 94 -13.46 3.37 -56.86
C ALA A 94 -13.02 4.65 -56.12
N SER A 95 -11.75 5.06 -56.09
CA SER A 95 -10.86 5.52 -57.18
C SER A 95 -9.96 6.57 -56.50
N GLY A 96 -8.71 6.88 -56.83
CA GLY A 96 -7.74 6.49 -57.84
C GLY A 96 -6.51 7.41 -57.64
N VAL A 97 -5.47 7.17 -58.45
CA VAL A 97 -4.32 8.06 -58.70
C VAL A 97 -3.32 8.16 -57.53
N GLY A 98 -2.02 7.87 -57.63
CA GLY A 98 -1.13 7.78 -58.79
C GLY A 98 0.10 8.66 -58.52
N THR A 99 1.28 8.17 -58.91
CA THR A 99 2.65 8.77 -58.86
C THR A 99 3.44 8.52 -57.55
N GLY A 100 4.69 8.06 -57.53
CA GLY A 100 5.60 7.64 -58.60
C GLY A 100 7.06 7.61 -58.10
N GLY A 101 7.79 6.51 -58.39
CA GLY A 101 9.26 6.40 -58.39
C GLY A 101 9.91 6.03 -57.05
N ARG A 102 10.99 5.23 -56.96
CA ARG A 102 11.90 4.64 -57.95
C ARG A 102 12.96 3.78 -57.20
N MET A 103 13.28 2.57 -57.70
CA MET A 103 14.54 1.78 -57.57
C MET A 103 15.02 1.38 -56.14
N GLU A 104 15.74 0.30 -55.86
CA GLU A 104 16.33 -0.84 -56.58
C GLU A 104 16.69 -1.92 -55.53
N GLU A 105 16.98 -3.12 -56.01
CA GLU A 105 17.33 -4.35 -55.27
C GLU A 105 18.69 -4.32 -54.54
N ALA A 106 18.86 -5.37 -53.72
CA ALA A 106 20.08 -6.13 -53.44
C ALA A 106 20.90 -5.79 -52.17
N ALA A 107 20.61 -6.59 -51.13
CA ALA A 107 21.50 -7.56 -50.48
C ALA A 107 22.90 -7.18 -49.98
N THR A 108 23.19 -7.78 -48.81
CA THR A 108 24.49 -8.17 -48.22
C THR A 108 25.31 -7.08 -47.53
N GLU A 109 25.47 -7.17 -46.20
CA GLU A 109 26.72 -7.60 -45.53
C GLU A 109 26.77 -7.28 -44.02
N GLN A 110 27.29 -8.26 -43.28
CA GLN A 110 28.24 -8.19 -42.16
C GLN A 110 27.85 -7.66 -40.76
N GLU A 111 27.98 -8.59 -39.82
CA GLU A 111 28.31 -8.42 -38.40
C GLU A 111 29.63 -7.65 -38.22
N GLU A 112 29.68 -6.70 -37.29
CA GLU A 112 30.46 -6.79 -36.03
C GLU A 112 30.31 -5.50 -35.23
N LEU A 113 30.06 -5.66 -33.92
CA LEU A 113 29.85 -4.59 -32.96
C LEU A 113 31.15 -4.39 -32.15
N GLU A 114 31.84 -3.28 -32.37
CA GLU A 114 32.97 -2.84 -31.55
C GLU A 114 32.50 -2.12 -30.26
N THR A 115 32.87 -2.72 -29.12
CA THR A 115 33.51 -2.15 -27.93
C THR A 115 33.16 -0.75 -27.40
N ALA A 116 32.88 -0.67 -26.10
CA ALA A 116 33.20 0.48 -25.25
C ALA A 116 33.99 0.05 -23.98
N PRO A 117 34.84 0.92 -23.39
CA PRO A 117 35.93 0.50 -22.49
C PRO A 117 35.73 0.90 -21.02
N SER A 118 36.43 0.21 -20.11
CA SER A 118 36.98 0.69 -18.82
C SER A 118 37.76 -0.46 -18.16
N PRO A 119 38.83 -0.23 -17.34
CA PRO A 119 38.81 0.71 -16.21
C PRO A 119 40.16 1.39 -15.84
N ALA A 120 40.10 2.32 -14.88
CA ALA A 120 41.26 2.82 -14.13
C ALA A 120 41.09 2.51 -12.63
N SER A 121 42.23 2.16 -12.03
CA SER A 121 42.49 1.60 -10.71
C SER A 121 42.53 2.58 -9.54
N GLY A 122 42.31 2.08 -8.31
CA GLY A 122 42.71 2.72 -7.05
C GLY A 122 42.99 1.67 -5.96
N GLN A 123 44.17 1.75 -5.35
CA GLN A 123 44.85 0.74 -4.52
C GLN A 123 44.46 0.76 -3.02
N GLY A 124 44.76 -0.34 -2.31
CA GLY A 124 45.34 -0.27 -0.97
C GLY A 124 44.89 -1.33 0.05
N ALA A 125 45.63 -2.44 0.18
CA ALA A 125 45.75 -3.20 1.43
C ALA A 125 47.00 -4.08 1.41
N GLY A 126 47.81 -4.02 2.47
CA GLY A 126 49.10 -4.71 2.58
C GLY A 126 49.10 -5.91 3.55
N SER A 127 50.13 -6.76 3.34
CA SER A 127 50.74 -7.75 4.26
C SER A 127 49.84 -8.96 4.63
N THR A 128 50.26 -10.22 4.67
CA THR A 128 51.52 -10.98 4.81
C THR A 128 51.26 -12.37 4.19
N GLY A 129 52.06 -13.01 3.34
CA GLY A 129 53.42 -13.50 3.54
C GLY A 129 53.42 -15.04 3.69
N LEU A 130 53.77 -15.79 2.63
CA LEU A 130 54.58 -17.04 2.61
C LEU A 130 54.64 -17.62 1.17
N THR A 131 55.86 -17.77 0.65
CA THR A 131 56.28 -18.09 -0.75
C THR A 131 56.52 -19.57 -1.04
N PRO A 132 56.36 -20.00 -2.31
CA PRO A 132 57.30 -20.92 -2.99
C PRO A 132 57.90 -20.31 -4.31
N PRO A 133 58.91 -20.97 -4.95
CA PRO A 133 59.94 -20.35 -5.81
C PRO A 133 59.55 -20.14 -7.30
N PRO A 134 60.36 -19.39 -8.10
CA PRO A 134 59.91 -18.79 -9.36
C PRO A 134 60.06 -19.72 -10.58
N LEU A 135 59.12 -19.60 -11.51
CA LEU A 135 59.19 -20.16 -12.86
C LEU A 135 59.82 -19.12 -13.80
N SER A 136 61.00 -19.46 -14.32
CA SER A 136 61.66 -18.75 -15.42
C SER A 136 61.18 -19.27 -16.77
N GLU A 137 60.94 -18.32 -17.67
CA GLU A 137 60.64 -18.41 -19.10
C GLU A 137 61.61 -19.31 -19.87
N VAL A 138 61.09 -20.15 -20.79
CA VAL A 138 61.69 -20.42 -22.12
C VAL A 138 60.58 -20.91 -23.08
N LEU A 139 60.22 -20.12 -24.09
CA LEU A 139 59.61 -20.61 -25.35
C LEU A 139 60.74 -21.11 -26.27
N PRO A 140 60.51 -22.09 -27.17
CA PRO A 140 60.37 -21.71 -28.58
C PRO A 140 59.50 -22.62 -29.49
N GLU A 141 58.85 -21.96 -30.45
CA GLU A 141 58.88 -22.17 -31.92
C GLU A 141 58.32 -23.45 -32.62
N ARG A 142 57.59 -23.20 -33.72
CA ARG A 142 56.99 -24.17 -34.66
C ARG A 142 58.02 -24.79 -35.61
N VAL A 143 57.72 -25.99 -36.11
CA VAL A 143 58.31 -26.60 -37.32
C VAL A 143 57.17 -27.15 -38.21
N PRO A 144 57.25 -27.05 -39.57
CA PRO A 144 56.13 -27.29 -40.49
C PRO A 144 56.03 -28.72 -41.08
N GLU A 145 54.92 -28.92 -41.81
CA GLU A 145 54.46 -30.06 -42.63
C GLU A 145 55.48 -30.77 -43.53
N ARG A 146 55.31 -32.09 -43.73
CA ARG A 146 55.75 -32.78 -44.98
C ARG A 146 55.02 -34.11 -45.27
N ASP A 147 54.59 -34.19 -46.53
CA ASP A 147 54.02 -35.31 -47.30
C ASP A 147 55.01 -36.50 -47.48
N LEU A 148 54.49 -37.74 -47.43
CA LEU A 148 55.20 -38.98 -47.76
C LEU A 148 54.33 -39.92 -48.62
N SER A 149 54.22 -39.58 -49.90
CA SER A 149 53.98 -40.51 -50.99
C SER A 149 55.31 -41.12 -51.49
N ALA A 150 55.63 -42.35 -51.07
CA ALA A 150 56.57 -43.28 -51.73
C ALA A 150 56.42 -44.65 -51.04
N THR A 151 56.14 -45.76 -51.72
CA THR A 151 57.12 -46.53 -52.50
C THR A 151 56.41 -47.55 -53.41
N ARG A 152 57.05 -47.87 -54.55
CA ARG A 152 56.54 -48.51 -55.77
C ARG A 152 56.31 -50.04 -55.73
N VAL A 153 55.56 -50.48 -56.74
CA VAL A 153 55.17 -51.85 -57.15
C VAL A 153 56.30 -52.64 -57.84
N GLY A 154 56.28 -53.97 -57.72
CA GLY A 154 56.87 -54.93 -58.66
C GLY A 154 55.96 -56.18 -58.82
N PRO A 155 55.82 -56.82 -60.01
CA PRO A 155 54.76 -57.79 -60.29
C PRO A 155 55.20 -59.27 -60.43
N ALA A 156 54.16 -60.14 -60.41
CA ALA A 156 54.01 -61.49 -61.00
C ALA A 156 54.67 -62.72 -60.35
N ALA A 157 53.82 -63.63 -59.85
CA ALA A 157 53.93 -65.08 -60.08
C ALA A 157 52.56 -65.76 -59.88
N TYR A 158 52.29 -66.77 -60.70
CA TYR A 158 50.99 -67.37 -61.00
C TYR A 158 50.96 -68.83 -60.49
N LEU A 159 49.84 -69.24 -59.85
CA LEU A 159 49.25 -70.60 -59.70
C LEU A 159 50.01 -71.72 -58.93
N PRO A 160 49.34 -72.85 -58.51
CA PRO A 160 47.98 -73.33 -58.83
C PRO A 160 47.10 -73.80 -57.64
N ALA A 161 45.88 -74.23 -57.99
CA ALA A 161 44.84 -74.82 -57.16
C ALA A 161 45.27 -76.08 -56.37
N TRP A 162 44.72 -76.25 -55.16
CA TRP A 162 44.51 -77.56 -54.55
C TRP A 162 43.16 -77.59 -53.83
N GLU A 163 42.40 -78.64 -54.15
CA GLU A 163 41.11 -79.00 -53.56
C GLU A 163 41.30 -79.48 -52.11
N ALA A 164 40.43 -79.06 -51.19
CA ALA A 164 40.05 -79.90 -50.07
C ALA A 164 38.72 -79.48 -49.44
N ASN A 165 37.72 -80.27 -49.81
CA ASN A 165 36.70 -80.83 -48.94
C ASN A 165 35.67 -79.89 -48.32
N PHE A 166 34.52 -79.89 -49.00
CA PHE A 166 33.20 -79.94 -48.39
C PHE A 166 33.19 -80.95 -47.22
N GLY A 167 33.38 -80.44 -46.02
CA GLY A 167 32.92 -81.08 -44.80
C GLY A 167 31.53 -80.54 -44.50
N GLU A 168 30.49 -81.25 -44.94
CA GLU A 168 29.17 -81.14 -44.33
C GLU A 168 29.31 -81.42 -42.83
N SER A 169 29.27 -80.39 -42.00
CA SER A 169 28.81 -80.55 -40.62
C SER A 169 27.37 -80.05 -40.56
N THR A 170 26.46 -81.00 -40.69
CA THR A 170 25.06 -80.90 -40.27
C THR A 170 24.99 -80.70 -38.76
N GLY A 171 25.34 -79.51 -38.30
CA GLY A 171 25.03 -79.04 -36.95
C GLY A 171 23.64 -78.42 -36.98
N SER A 172 22.62 -79.23 -36.69
CA SER A 172 21.24 -78.81 -36.56
C SER A 172 21.18 -77.49 -35.76
N GLY A 173 20.71 -76.43 -36.42
CA GLY A 173 20.35 -75.18 -35.78
C GLY A 173 19.24 -75.47 -34.80
N GLY A 174 19.60 -75.85 -33.58
CA GLY A 174 18.69 -75.98 -32.47
C GLY A 174 18.12 -74.60 -32.19
N TRP A 175 16.91 -74.35 -32.70
CA TRP A 175 16.11 -73.15 -32.44
C TRP A 175 16.09 -72.75 -30.95
N GLY A 176 16.33 -73.69 -30.02
CA GLY A 176 16.49 -73.44 -28.59
C GLY A 176 17.65 -72.53 -28.20
N GLY A 177 18.79 -72.53 -28.92
CA GLY A 177 19.96 -71.69 -28.59
C GLY A 177 19.80 -70.23 -29.02
N CYS A 178 19.13 -69.98 -30.14
CA CYS A 178 18.78 -68.63 -30.59
C CYS A 178 17.65 -68.04 -29.73
N LEU A 179 16.64 -68.83 -29.36
CA LEU A 179 15.56 -68.36 -28.50
C LEU A 179 16.05 -68.02 -27.08
N LEU A 180 17.00 -68.80 -26.53
CA LEU A 180 17.62 -68.49 -25.23
C LEU A 180 18.45 -67.19 -25.27
N ARG A 181 19.23 -66.97 -26.34
CA ARG A 181 20.01 -65.74 -26.52
C ARG A 181 19.12 -64.51 -26.75
N MET A 182 18.04 -64.64 -27.51
CA MET A 182 17.05 -63.57 -27.70
C MET A 182 16.28 -63.27 -26.41
N GLY A 183 15.98 -64.29 -25.59
CA GLY A 183 15.39 -64.10 -24.26
C GLY A 183 16.31 -63.35 -23.30
N ILE A 184 17.60 -63.72 -23.24
CA ILE A 184 18.60 -63.04 -22.42
C ILE A 184 18.80 -61.59 -22.89
N LEU A 185 18.95 -61.35 -24.19
CA LEU A 185 19.05 -59.99 -24.76
C LEU A 185 17.79 -59.16 -24.50
N GLY A 186 16.60 -59.79 -24.54
CA GLY A 186 15.34 -59.13 -24.16
C GLY A 186 15.32 -58.71 -22.70
N VAL A 187 15.80 -59.55 -21.78
CA VAL A 187 15.92 -59.19 -20.35
C VAL A 187 16.91 -58.05 -20.14
N PHE A 188 18.07 -58.06 -20.81
CA PHE A 188 19.03 -56.95 -20.74
C PHE A 188 18.48 -55.65 -21.36
N ALA A 189 17.72 -55.74 -22.44
CA ALA A 189 17.06 -54.58 -23.03
C ALA A 189 16.00 -53.99 -22.08
N ILE A 190 15.18 -54.83 -21.44
CA ILE A 190 14.20 -54.39 -20.43
C ILE A 190 14.90 -53.77 -19.22
N ALA A 191 16.00 -54.36 -18.74
CA ALA A 191 16.79 -53.81 -17.65
C ALA A 191 17.44 -52.47 -18.03
N ALA A 192 17.98 -52.34 -19.25
CA ALA A 192 18.55 -51.09 -19.76
C ALA A 192 17.49 -49.99 -19.92
N ILE A 193 16.29 -50.33 -20.41
CA ILE A 193 15.14 -49.41 -20.46
C ILE A 193 14.72 -49.02 -19.05
N GLY A 194 14.68 -49.96 -18.10
CA GLY A 194 14.36 -49.68 -16.69
C GLY A 194 15.38 -48.75 -16.03
N ILE A 195 16.68 -48.97 -16.24
CA ILE A 195 17.75 -48.11 -15.74
C ILE A 195 17.71 -46.75 -16.44
N GLY A 196 17.46 -46.70 -17.74
CA GLY A 196 17.31 -45.46 -18.50
C GLY A 196 16.13 -44.63 -18.00
N LEU A 197 14.97 -45.27 -17.77
CA LEU A 197 13.78 -44.63 -17.21
C LEU A 197 14.02 -44.15 -15.77
N ALA A 198 14.67 -44.96 -14.93
CA ALA A 198 15.02 -44.58 -13.56
C ALA A 198 16.04 -43.43 -13.52
N SER A 199 17.01 -43.42 -14.42
CA SER A 199 18.00 -42.34 -14.54
C SER A 199 17.35 -41.06 -15.06
N PHE A 200 16.41 -41.19 -16.02
CA PHE A 200 15.63 -40.06 -16.52
C PHE A 200 14.71 -39.47 -15.44
N THR A 201 13.98 -40.31 -14.69
CA THR A 201 13.14 -39.82 -13.59
C THR A 201 13.96 -39.21 -12.46
N LEU A 202 15.12 -39.79 -12.13
CA LEU A 202 16.05 -39.22 -11.15
C LEU A 202 16.63 -37.88 -11.62
N TYR A 203 17.02 -37.78 -12.89
CA TYR A 203 17.47 -36.52 -13.50
C TYR A 203 16.38 -35.46 -13.45
N GLN A 204 15.14 -35.79 -13.87
CA GLN A 204 14.01 -34.86 -13.82
C GLN A 204 13.68 -34.43 -12.38
N TYR A 205 13.80 -35.34 -11.41
CA TYR A 205 13.65 -35.01 -9.99
C TYR A 205 14.69 -33.98 -9.53
N TYR A 206 15.98 -34.19 -9.80
CA TYR A 206 17.03 -33.25 -9.41
C TYR A 206 16.97 -31.92 -10.17
N ALA A 207 16.65 -31.96 -11.47
CA ALA A 207 16.48 -30.76 -12.28
C ALA A 207 15.29 -29.91 -11.80
N LEU A 208 14.22 -30.54 -11.31
CA LEU A 208 13.10 -29.82 -10.72
C LEU A 208 13.40 -29.35 -9.30
N ALA A 209 14.03 -30.19 -8.48
CA ALA A 209 14.39 -29.87 -7.10
C ALA A 209 15.37 -28.69 -6.99
N SER A 210 16.31 -28.54 -7.93
CA SER A 210 17.25 -27.40 -7.97
C SER A 210 16.58 -26.06 -8.26
N THR A 211 15.34 -26.07 -8.79
CA THR A 211 14.56 -24.87 -9.08
C THR A 211 13.51 -24.54 -8.02
N LEU A 212 13.47 -25.31 -6.93
CA LEU A 212 12.56 -25.06 -5.82
C LEU A 212 13.15 -24.01 -4.86
N PRO A 213 12.33 -23.09 -4.32
CA PRO A 213 12.79 -22.14 -3.30
C PRO A 213 13.22 -22.87 -2.02
N SER A 214 14.15 -22.29 -1.27
CA SER A 214 14.56 -22.82 0.04
C SER A 214 13.38 -22.82 1.03
N VAL A 215 13.35 -23.84 1.88
CA VAL A 215 12.37 -24.01 2.96
C VAL A 215 12.94 -23.67 4.35
N GLU A 216 14.24 -23.33 4.46
CA GLU A 216 14.87 -22.91 5.72
C GLU A 216 14.19 -21.69 6.35
N ASP A 217 13.66 -20.76 5.53
CA ASP A 217 13.12 -19.48 6.02
C ASP A 217 11.59 -19.47 6.16
N LEU A 218 10.91 -20.62 6.22
CA LEU A 218 9.43 -20.67 6.24
C LEU A 218 8.86 -19.90 7.46
N GLN A 219 9.45 -20.07 8.63
CA GLN A 219 9.08 -19.33 9.85
C GLN A 219 9.41 -17.84 9.75
N LEU A 220 10.56 -17.46 9.18
CA LEU A 220 10.93 -16.06 8.99
C LEU A 220 9.97 -15.36 8.02
N ARG A 221 9.61 -16.04 6.92
CA ARG A 221 8.58 -15.54 5.99
C ARG A 221 7.27 -15.35 6.73
N ALA A 222 6.85 -16.31 7.55
CA ALA A 222 5.63 -16.22 8.34
C ALA A 222 5.68 -15.22 9.52
N ALA A 223 6.87 -14.86 10.01
CA ALA A 223 7.07 -13.93 11.13
C ALA A 223 7.07 -12.45 10.72
N GLN A 224 7.17 -12.13 9.43
CA GLN A 224 7.05 -10.75 8.90
C GLN A 224 5.60 -10.29 8.73
N PHE A 225 4.67 -10.64 9.64
CA PHE A 225 3.22 -10.58 9.35
C PHE A 225 2.37 -9.99 10.49
N GLU A 226 2.56 -8.71 10.79
CA GLU A 226 1.63 -7.91 11.60
C GLU A 226 1.13 -6.69 10.82
N THR A 227 -0.10 -6.25 11.09
CA THR A 227 -0.70 -5.06 10.45
C THR A 227 -0.25 -3.78 11.14
N THR A 228 0.12 -2.78 10.35
CA THR A 228 0.52 -1.46 10.88
C THR A 228 -0.68 -0.73 11.48
N ARG A 229 -0.51 -0.16 12.67
CA ARG A 229 -1.54 0.61 13.40
C ARG A 229 -1.11 2.06 13.54
N ILE A 230 -2.03 2.97 13.27
CA ILE A 230 -1.87 4.41 13.49
C ILE A 230 -2.63 4.77 14.76
N LEU A 231 -1.92 5.38 15.72
CA LEU A 231 -2.43 5.80 17.02
C LEU A 231 -2.41 7.33 17.15
N ASP A 232 -3.33 7.88 17.93
CA ASP A 232 -3.26 9.28 18.37
C ASP A 232 -2.15 9.47 19.44
N ARG A 233 -1.94 10.72 19.87
CA ARG A 233 -0.91 11.03 20.86
C ARG A 233 -1.10 10.33 22.21
N ASN A 234 -2.34 9.96 22.54
CA ASN A 234 -2.70 9.27 23.78
C ASN A 234 -2.63 7.75 23.66
N GLY A 235 -2.28 7.22 22.48
CA GLY A 235 -2.19 5.79 22.19
C GLY A 235 -3.50 5.14 21.77
N ASN A 236 -4.58 5.91 21.52
CA ASN A 236 -5.82 5.33 20.99
C ASN A 236 -5.67 5.05 19.50
N GLN A 237 -6.21 3.92 19.04
CA GLN A 237 -6.16 3.56 17.63
C GLN A 237 -7.05 4.48 16.78
N LEU A 238 -6.45 5.05 15.73
CA LEU A 238 -7.12 5.83 14.70
C LEU A 238 -7.48 4.98 13.49
N TYR A 239 -6.53 4.13 13.06
CA TYR A 239 -6.69 3.26 11.91
C TYR A 239 -5.72 2.08 11.93
N GLU A 240 -6.11 0.99 11.28
CA GLU A 240 -5.26 -0.17 11.02
C GLU A 240 -5.06 -0.25 9.51
N ILE A 241 -3.82 -0.14 9.05
CA ILE A 241 -3.50 -0.20 7.62
C ILE A 241 -3.65 -1.65 7.17
N LEU A 242 -4.73 -1.91 6.43
CA LEU A 242 -5.02 -3.21 5.87
C LEU A 242 -4.45 -3.27 4.45
N ASP A 243 -3.61 -4.26 4.18
CA ASP A 243 -3.23 -4.59 2.81
C ASP A 243 -4.49 -5.07 2.07
N PRO A 244 -4.88 -4.47 0.93
CA PRO A 244 -6.03 -4.92 0.13
C PRO A 244 -5.93 -6.39 -0.30
N GLN A 245 -4.73 -6.94 -0.36
CA GLN A 245 -4.43 -8.33 -0.72
C GLN A 245 -4.14 -9.22 0.50
N ALA A 246 -4.04 -8.65 1.72
CA ALA A 246 -3.48 -9.36 2.87
C ALA A 246 -4.19 -9.12 4.22
N GLY A 247 -5.12 -8.17 4.35
CA GLY A 247 -6.05 -8.02 5.48
C GLY A 247 -5.43 -7.91 6.90
N ARG A 248 -6.27 -7.99 7.94
CA ARG A 248 -5.95 -8.07 9.37
C ARG A 248 -5.26 -9.40 9.70
N ARG A 249 -4.13 -9.34 10.41
CA ARG A 249 -3.40 -10.52 10.93
C ARG A 249 -3.00 -10.31 12.38
N THR A 250 -3.13 -11.35 13.19
CA THR A 250 -2.62 -11.37 14.57
C THR A 250 -2.13 -12.77 14.87
N TYR A 251 -0.83 -12.89 15.13
CA TYR A 251 -0.21 -14.18 15.43
C TYR A 251 -0.69 -14.70 16.79
N VAL A 252 -1.09 -15.98 16.84
CA VAL A 252 -1.46 -16.70 18.06
C VAL A 252 -0.85 -18.10 18.04
N PRO A 253 -0.15 -18.52 19.10
CA PRO A 253 0.45 -19.85 19.16
C PRO A 253 -0.63 -20.95 19.20
N LEU A 254 -0.33 -22.15 18.69
CA LEU A 254 -1.30 -23.24 18.53
C LEU A 254 -2.00 -23.66 19.84
N GLY A 255 -1.28 -23.57 20.97
CA GLY A 255 -1.84 -23.83 22.31
C GLY A 255 -2.86 -22.80 22.79
N ARG A 256 -2.98 -21.65 22.12
CA ARG A 256 -3.97 -20.59 22.35
C ARG A 256 -5.06 -20.56 21.26
N ILE A 257 -5.24 -21.65 20.53
CA ILE A 257 -6.32 -21.83 19.55
C ILE A 257 -7.25 -22.92 20.07
N SER A 258 -8.57 -22.73 19.93
CA SER A 258 -9.57 -23.71 20.35
C SER A 258 -9.32 -25.09 19.73
N PRO A 259 -9.34 -26.18 20.51
CA PRO A 259 -9.25 -27.54 19.99
C PRO A 259 -10.34 -27.88 18.96
N PHE A 260 -11.52 -27.26 19.08
CA PHE A 260 -12.60 -27.43 18.09
C PHE A 260 -12.21 -26.84 16.73
N MET A 261 -11.49 -25.72 16.70
CA MET A 261 -11.00 -25.12 15.47
C MET A 261 -9.99 -26.03 14.78
N VAL A 262 -9.03 -26.56 15.54
CA VAL A 262 -8.05 -27.52 15.01
C VAL A 262 -8.75 -28.77 14.47
N ALA A 263 -9.69 -29.34 15.23
CA ALA A 263 -10.44 -30.51 14.80
C ALA A 263 -11.27 -30.24 13.53
N ALA A 264 -11.90 -29.06 13.43
CA ALA A 264 -12.72 -28.70 12.27
C ALA A 264 -11.88 -28.55 11.00
N VAL A 265 -10.71 -27.92 11.10
CA VAL A 265 -9.76 -27.79 9.98
C VAL A 265 -9.21 -29.14 9.58
N VAL A 266 -8.74 -29.96 10.53
CA VAL A 266 -8.20 -31.30 10.23
C VAL A 266 -9.28 -32.18 9.58
N ALA A 267 -10.50 -32.23 10.12
CA ALA A 267 -11.56 -33.05 9.55
C ALA A 267 -11.99 -32.60 8.13
N THR A 268 -11.88 -31.31 7.82
CA THR A 268 -12.36 -30.73 6.56
C THR A 268 -11.29 -30.69 5.48
N GLU A 269 -10.09 -30.24 5.81
CA GLU A 269 -9.02 -29.94 4.86
C GLU A 269 -8.04 -31.11 4.69
N ASP A 270 -7.78 -31.90 5.74
CA ASP A 270 -6.81 -32.99 5.70
C ASP A 270 -7.02 -34.00 6.84
N SER A 271 -7.98 -34.94 6.67
CA SER A 271 -8.33 -35.90 7.73
C SER A 271 -7.20 -36.88 8.10
N GLY A 272 -6.19 -37.00 7.22
CA GLY A 272 -4.97 -37.79 7.44
C GLY A 272 -3.76 -36.94 7.88
N TYR A 273 -3.97 -35.70 8.31
CA TYR A 273 -2.92 -34.70 8.52
C TYR A 273 -1.73 -35.22 9.35
N TYR A 274 -1.99 -35.83 10.50
CA TYR A 274 -0.95 -36.26 11.43
C TYR A 274 -0.17 -37.49 10.95
N SER A 275 -0.70 -38.28 10.01
CA SER A 275 -0.06 -39.50 9.51
C SER A 275 0.56 -39.34 8.13
N ASN A 276 0.15 -38.34 7.35
CA ASN A 276 0.62 -38.16 5.99
C ASN A 276 2.03 -37.53 5.91
N PRO A 277 2.82 -37.80 4.85
CA PRO A 277 4.15 -37.22 4.65
C PRO A 277 4.13 -35.79 4.07
N GLY A 278 3.09 -34.99 4.36
CA GLY A 278 2.88 -33.65 3.79
C GLY A 278 2.00 -33.63 2.54
N PHE A 279 1.70 -34.79 1.96
CA PHE A 279 0.75 -34.97 0.87
C PHE A 279 -0.04 -36.26 1.10
N ASP A 280 -1.23 -36.41 0.50
CA ASP A 280 -2.06 -37.61 0.64
C ASP A 280 -1.89 -38.55 -0.59
N PRO A 281 -1.12 -39.65 -0.47
CA PRO A 281 -0.93 -40.59 -1.59
C PRO A 281 -2.23 -41.31 -1.95
N ALA A 282 -3.07 -41.63 -0.96
CA ALA A 282 -4.33 -42.33 -1.17
C ALA A 282 -5.35 -41.41 -1.85
N GLY A 283 -5.39 -40.14 -1.44
CA GLY A 283 -6.19 -39.08 -2.07
C GLY A 283 -5.78 -38.82 -3.51
N ILE A 284 -4.48 -38.76 -3.81
CA ILE A 284 -3.97 -38.61 -5.19
C ILE A 284 -4.37 -39.81 -6.06
N ALA A 285 -4.20 -41.04 -5.58
CA ALA A 285 -4.59 -42.24 -6.31
C ALA A 285 -6.11 -42.29 -6.56
N ARG A 286 -6.90 -41.91 -5.55
CA ARG A 286 -8.37 -41.83 -5.65
C ARG A 286 -8.81 -40.78 -6.68
N ALA A 287 -8.21 -39.59 -6.65
CA ALA A 287 -8.50 -38.52 -7.60
C ALA A 287 -8.13 -38.91 -9.03
N LEU A 288 -6.99 -39.59 -9.23
CA LEU A 288 -6.58 -40.09 -10.54
C LEU A 288 -7.57 -41.12 -11.08
N TRP A 289 -8.00 -42.07 -10.24
CA TRP A 289 -8.99 -43.08 -10.63
C TRP A 289 -10.35 -42.47 -11.00
N GLN A 290 -10.82 -41.48 -10.24
CA GLN A 290 -12.08 -40.76 -10.50
C GLN A 290 -12.02 -39.93 -11.80
N ASN A 291 -10.88 -39.27 -12.06
CA ASN A 291 -10.67 -38.53 -13.31
C ASN A 291 -10.67 -39.46 -14.54
N LEU A 292 -10.12 -40.68 -14.41
CA LEU A 292 -10.11 -41.68 -15.49
C LEU A 292 -11.50 -42.26 -15.78
N GLN A 293 -12.43 -42.23 -14.81
CA GLN A 293 -13.81 -42.70 -14.98
C GLN A 293 -14.78 -41.61 -15.48
N GLY A 294 -14.28 -40.43 -15.89
CA GLY A 294 -15.07 -39.35 -16.48
C GLY A 294 -15.74 -38.40 -15.49
N GLY A 295 -15.31 -38.39 -14.22
CA GLY A 295 -15.82 -37.46 -13.21
C GLY A 295 -15.23 -36.05 -13.31
N THR A 296 -15.98 -35.06 -12.83
CA THR A 296 -15.47 -33.72 -12.49
C THR A 296 -14.33 -33.83 -11.47
N ILE A 297 -13.35 -32.93 -11.56
CA ILE A 297 -12.23 -32.87 -10.61
C ILE A 297 -12.80 -32.69 -9.20
N VAL A 298 -12.65 -33.71 -8.34
CA VAL A 298 -13.14 -33.67 -6.96
C VAL A 298 -12.22 -32.78 -6.13
N SER A 299 -12.79 -31.72 -5.56
CA SER A 299 -12.16 -30.86 -4.55
C SER A 299 -11.89 -31.67 -3.28
N GLY A 300 -10.65 -31.66 -2.77
CA GLY A 300 -10.27 -32.37 -1.53
C GLY A 300 -8.99 -33.20 -1.59
N ALA A 301 -8.26 -33.24 -2.72
CA ALA A 301 -6.99 -33.97 -2.81
C ALA A 301 -5.77 -33.17 -2.28
N SER A 302 -5.96 -31.94 -1.80
CA SER A 302 -4.84 -31.11 -1.32
C SER A 302 -4.76 -31.11 0.20
N THR A 303 -3.57 -31.33 0.76
CA THR A 303 -3.32 -31.36 2.22
C THR A 303 -3.06 -29.96 2.80
N ILE A 304 -3.15 -29.82 4.12
CA ILE A 304 -2.81 -28.57 4.84
C ILE A 304 -1.39 -28.10 4.49
N THR A 305 -0.42 -29.02 4.48
CA THR A 305 0.99 -28.70 4.15
C THR A 305 1.14 -28.20 2.72
N GLN A 306 0.41 -28.80 1.76
CA GLN A 306 0.40 -28.34 0.37
C GLN A 306 -0.20 -26.94 0.21
N GLN A 307 -1.23 -26.62 0.99
CA GLN A 307 -1.84 -25.29 0.98
C GLN A 307 -0.89 -24.23 1.54
N ILE A 308 -0.14 -24.54 2.61
CA ILE A 308 0.91 -23.64 3.13
C ILE A 308 1.97 -23.36 2.07
N VAL A 309 2.51 -24.40 1.45
CA VAL A 309 3.52 -24.28 0.40
C VAL A 309 3.02 -23.39 -0.74
N ARG A 310 1.79 -23.63 -1.20
CA ARG A 310 1.18 -22.85 -2.28
C ARG A 310 1.07 -21.35 -1.93
N ASN A 311 0.81 -21.05 -0.67
CA ASN A 311 0.58 -19.67 -0.21
C ASN A 311 1.85 -18.92 0.21
N LEU A 312 2.88 -19.63 0.71
CA LEU A 312 4.10 -19.00 1.27
C LEU A 312 5.37 -19.16 0.41
N LEU A 313 5.43 -20.17 -0.47
CA LEU A 313 6.66 -20.50 -1.21
C LEU A 313 6.55 -20.29 -2.71
N LEU A 314 5.36 -20.44 -3.30
CA LEU A 314 5.16 -20.20 -4.73
C LEU A 314 4.86 -18.73 -5.01
N SER A 315 5.33 -18.22 -6.15
CA SER A 315 5.00 -16.84 -6.57
C SER A 315 3.50 -16.70 -6.87
N PRO A 316 2.94 -15.47 -6.83
CA PRO A 316 1.54 -15.21 -7.20
C PRO A 316 1.15 -15.74 -8.59
N GLU A 317 2.08 -15.67 -9.56
CA GLU A 317 1.90 -16.15 -10.92
C GLU A 317 1.95 -17.68 -10.97
N GLU A 318 2.85 -18.32 -10.21
CA GLU A 318 2.97 -19.77 -10.19
C GLU A 318 1.78 -20.44 -9.47
N ARG A 319 1.30 -19.86 -8.36
CA ARG A 319 0.20 -20.44 -7.57
C ARG A 319 -1.14 -20.45 -8.32
N SER A 320 -1.37 -19.52 -9.25
CA SER A 320 -2.62 -19.40 -10.03
C SER A 320 -2.69 -20.37 -11.21
N GLN A 321 -1.56 -20.94 -11.64
CA GLN A 321 -1.49 -21.88 -12.76
C GLN A 321 -2.21 -23.20 -12.45
N ARG A 322 -3.02 -23.69 -13.39
CA ARG A 322 -3.67 -25.01 -13.27
C ARG A 322 -2.89 -26.10 -14.02
N THR A 323 -1.58 -26.19 -13.77
CA THR A 323 -0.67 -27.14 -14.44
C THR A 323 -0.31 -28.34 -13.55
N ALA A 324 -0.08 -29.50 -14.18
CA ALA A 324 0.42 -30.69 -13.50
C ALA A 324 1.82 -30.46 -12.90
N LEU A 325 2.67 -29.71 -13.60
CA LEU A 325 4.02 -29.37 -13.15
C LEU A 325 4.00 -28.56 -11.85
N ARG A 326 3.16 -27.51 -11.75
CA ARG A 326 2.96 -26.77 -10.50
C ARG A 326 2.49 -27.69 -9.37
N LYS A 327 1.56 -28.61 -9.63
CA LYS A 327 1.09 -29.56 -8.60
C LYS A 327 2.19 -30.51 -8.13
N ILE A 328 3.07 -30.97 -9.02
CA ILE A 328 4.24 -31.78 -8.67
C ILE A 328 5.22 -30.97 -7.81
N ARG A 329 5.52 -29.72 -8.18
CA ARG A 329 6.36 -28.80 -7.38
C ARG A 329 5.79 -28.59 -5.97
N GLU A 330 4.49 -28.35 -5.87
CA GLU A 330 3.77 -28.22 -4.59
C GLU A 330 3.90 -29.48 -3.72
N ILE A 331 3.76 -30.69 -4.31
CA ILE A 331 3.92 -31.96 -3.59
C ILE A 331 5.37 -32.14 -3.10
N MET A 332 6.36 -31.84 -3.94
CA MET A 332 7.78 -31.98 -3.58
C MET A 332 8.16 -31.03 -2.43
N LEU A 333 7.75 -29.76 -2.53
CA LEU A 333 7.94 -28.77 -1.47
C LEU A 333 7.20 -29.18 -0.19
N ALA A 334 5.97 -29.68 -0.29
CA ALA A 334 5.21 -30.11 0.90
C ALA A 334 5.85 -31.31 1.60
N ALA A 335 6.41 -32.25 0.84
CA ALA A 335 7.17 -33.36 1.40
C ALA A 335 8.46 -32.89 2.10
N GLU A 336 9.13 -31.87 1.55
CA GLU A 336 10.33 -31.30 2.17
C GLU A 336 9.99 -30.48 3.42
N VAL A 337 8.92 -29.68 3.39
CA VAL A 337 8.42 -28.96 4.58
C VAL A 337 8.06 -29.95 5.69
N ALA A 338 7.35 -31.03 5.38
CA ALA A 338 6.98 -32.05 6.37
C ALA A 338 8.17 -32.85 6.95
N ARG A 339 9.34 -32.79 6.31
CA ARG A 339 10.58 -33.39 6.85
C ARG A 339 11.33 -32.45 7.79
N ARG A 340 11.18 -31.14 7.62
CA ARG A 340 11.93 -30.12 8.38
C ARG A 340 11.14 -29.52 9.53
N TYR A 341 9.82 -29.39 9.37
CA TYR A 341 8.92 -28.81 10.35
C TYR A 341 8.02 -29.88 10.95
N THR A 342 7.71 -29.73 12.23
CA THR A 342 6.75 -30.58 12.92
C THR A 342 5.32 -30.31 12.43
N LYS A 343 4.42 -31.26 12.68
CA LYS A 343 2.98 -31.09 12.37
C LYS A 343 2.40 -29.88 13.12
N ASP A 344 2.82 -29.63 14.34
CA ASP A 344 2.30 -28.51 15.12
C ASP A 344 2.74 -27.17 14.54
N GLU A 345 4.00 -27.04 14.13
CA GLU A 345 4.51 -25.83 13.47
C GLU A 345 3.79 -25.56 12.14
N ILE A 346 3.59 -26.59 11.30
CA ILE A 346 2.89 -26.42 10.01
C ILE A 346 1.44 -26.01 10.24
N LEU A 347 0.77 -26.60 11.22
CA LEU A 347 -0.62 -26.30 11.54
C LEU A 347 -0.78 -24.90 12.15
N GLU A 348 0.14 -24.49 13.01
CA GLU A 348 0.19 -23.14 13.56
C GLU A 348 0.37 -22.10 12.46
N LEU A 349 1.31 -22.34 11.54
CA LEU A 349 1.51 -21.50 10.36
C LEU A 349 0.24 -21.43 9.52
N TYR A 350 -0.44 -22.57 9.29
CA TYR A 350 -1.67 -22.61 8.51
C TYR A 350 -2.77 -21.77 9.15
N LEU A 351 -3.03 -21.98 10.44
CA LEU A 351 -4.08 -21.27 11.15
C LEU A 351 -3.81 -19.78 11.30
N ASN A 352 -2.56 -19.33 11.27
CA ASN A 352 -2.21 -17.90 11.32
C ASN A 352 -2.12 -17.24 9.92
N GLN A 353 -1.92 -18.02 8.85
CA GLN A 353 -1.71 -17.45 7.52
C GLN A 353 -2.96 -17.42 6.64
N MET A 354 -3.86 -18.40 6.81
CA MET A 354 -4.95 -18.61 5.85
C MET A 354 -5.96 -17.46 5.85
N TYR A 355 -6.50 -17.17 4.66
CA TYR A 355 -7.53 -16.16 4.49
C TYR A 355 -8.92 -16.73 4.84
N PHE A 356 -9.65 -16.04 5.70
CA PHE A 356 -11.00 -16.42 6.13
C PHE A 356 -12.10 -15.55 5.50
N GLY A 357 -11.77 -14.56 4.67
CA GLY A 357 -12.74 -13.60 4.14
C GLY A 357 -12.82 -12.34 5.00
N ASN A 358 -13.51 -11.30 4.51
CA ASN A 358 -13.71 -10.02 5.23
C ASN A 358 -12.41 -9.42 5.79
N LEU A 359 -11.36 -9.46 4.96
CA LEU A 359 -10.02 -8.99 5.32
C LEU A 359 -9.46 -9.69 6.58
N ALA A 360 -9.95 -10.85 6.98
CA ALA A 360 -9.41 -11.60 8.12
C ALA A 360 -8.44 -12.69 7.64
N TYR A 361 -7.15 -12.53 7.96
CA TYR A 361 -6.13 -13.54 7.73
C TYR A 361 -5.63 -14.07 9.08
N GLY A 362 -5.63 -15.39 9.19
CA GLY A 362 -5.39 -16.07 10.45
C GLY A 362 -6.64 -16.13 11.34
N VAL A 363 -6.69 -17.18 12.15
CA VAL A 363 -7.85 -17.56 12.96
C VAL A 363 -8.19 -16.51 14.02
N GLN A 364 -7.18 -15.81 14.57
CA GLN A 364 -7.41 -14.77 15.57
C GLN A 364 -8.15 -13.57 14.99
N ALA A 365 -7.69 -13.08 13.83
CA ALA A 365 -8.38 -12.00 13.12
C ALA A 365 -9.79 -12.44 12.73
N ALA A 366 -9.96 -13.69 12.27
CA ALA A 366 -11.27 -14.22 11.89
C ALA A 366 -12.24 -14.33 13.09
N ALA A 367 -11.77 -14.82 14.24
CA ALA A 367 -12.59 -14.90 15.46
C ALA A 367 -13.07 -13.51 15.92
N GLN A 368 -12.21 -12.49 15.82
CA GLN A 368 -12.58 -11.11 16.14
C GLN A 368 -13.54 -10.53 15.10
N THR A 369 -13.26 -10.73 13.81
CA THR A 369 -14.06 -10.18 12.71
C THR A 369 -15.47 -10.74 12.69
N TYR A 370 -15.65 -12.05 12.84
CA TYR A 370 -16.97 -12.67 12.70
C TYR A 370 -17.77 -12.76 14.01
N PHE A 371 -17.09 -12.80 15.17
CA PHE A 371 -17.73 -13.11 16.46
C PHE A 371 -17.29 -12.22 17.62
N ASN A 372 -16.40 -11.25 17.39
CA ASN A 372 -15.82 -10.40 18.43
C ASN A 372 -15.25 -11.20 19.64
N THR A 373 -14.61 -12.34 19.37
CA THR A 373 -14.01 -13.23 20.38
C THR A 373 -12.56 -13.57 20.04
N GLY A 374 -11.86 -14.24 20.96
CA GLY A 374 -10.50 -14.77 20.73
C GLY A 374 -10.51 -16.18 20.14
N ALA A 375 -9.46 -16.55 19.39
CA ALA A 375 -9.32 -17.87 18.76
C ALA A 375 -9.35 -19.03 19.78
N GLU A 376 -8.89 -18.78 21.01
CA GLU A 376 -8.96 -19.73 22.13
C GLU A 376 -10.39 -20.07 22.58
N ASN A 377 -11.35 -19.16 22.39
CA ASN A 377 -12.71 -19.27 22.91
C ASN A 377 -13.73 -19.73 21.85
N LEU A 378 -13.29 -20.13 20.67
CA LEU A 378 -14.18 -20.57 19.60
C LEU A 378 -14.94 -21.84 19.99
N THR A 379 -16.28 -21.77 19.90
CA THR A 379 -17.17 -22.93 20.10
C THR A 379 -17.16 -23.87 18.90
N LEU A 380 -17.75 -25.06 19.01
CA LEU A 380 -17.91 -26.00 17.88
C LEU A 380 -18.63 -25.34 16.69
N SER A 381 -19.66 -24.53 16.96
CA SER A 381 -20.39 -23.81 15.92
C SER A 381 -19.49 -22.79 15.20
N GLN A 382 -18.83 -21.91 15.94
CA GLN A 382 -17.93 -20.89 15.39
C GLN A 382 -16.72 -21.51 14.66
N ALA A 383 -16.12 -22.55 15.23
CA ALA A 383 -15.01 -23.29 14.63
C ALA A 383 -15.39 -23.94 13.30
N SER A 384 -16.53 -24.64 13.25
CA SER A 384 -17.01 -25.27 12.01
C SER A 384 -17.37 -24.24 10.94
N PHE A 385 -17.85 -23.06 11.34
CA PHE A 385 -18.12 -21.96 10.41
C PHE A 385 -16.82 -21.43 9.81
N LEU A 386 -15.84 -21.04 10.64
CA LEU A 386 -14.55 -20.53 10.15
C LEU A 386 -13.80 -21.55 9.29
N ALA A 387 -13.80 -22.82 9.68
CA ALA A 387 -13.19 -23.89 8.87
C ALA A 387 -13.88 -24.05 7.51
N GLY A 388 -15.19 -23.78 7.43
CA GLY A 388 -15.95 -23.80 6.18
C GLY A 388 -15.51 -22.72 5.19
N LEU A 389 -15.05 -21.57 5.68
CA LEU A 389 -14.66 -20.42 4.85
C LEU A 389 -13.37 -20.69 4.05
N LEU A 390 -12.42 -21.44 4.62
CA LEU A 390 -11.07 -21.65 4.09
C LEU A 390 -11.02 -22.13 2.63
N GLN A 391 -11.97 -22.97 2.23
CA GLN A 391 -11.99 -23.55 0.89
C GLN A 391 -12.23 -22.50 -0.20
N ALA A 392 -13.13 -21.54 0.06
CA ALA A 392 -13.50 -20.50 -0.89
C ALA A 392 -14.06 -19.27 -0.15
N PRO A 393 -13.20 -18.45 0.49
CA PRO A 393 -13.66 -17.37 1.37
C PRO A 393 -14.57 -16.35 0.68
N SER A 394 -14.30 -16.02 -0.59
CA SER A 394 -15.11 -15.09 -1.38
C SER A 394 -16.49 -15.67 -1.78
N VAL A 395 -16.61 -17.00 -1.90
CA VAL A 395 -17.88 -17.65 -2.19
C VAL A 395 -18.72 -17.77 -0.92
N TYR A 396 -18.07 -18.14 0.18
CA TYR A 396 -18.68 -18.32 1.49
C TYR A 396 -18.64 -17.04 2.34
N ASP A 397 -18.82 -15.88 1.72
CA ASP A 397 -19.01 -14.64 2.47
C ASP A 397 -20.43 -14.62 3.02
N VAL A 398 -20.59 -14.57 4.34
CA VAL A 398 -21.89 -14.59 5.01
C VAL A 398 -22.72 -13.32 4.78
N HIS A 399 -22.08 -12.18 4.49
CA HIS A 399 -22.79 -10.92 4.26
C HIS A 399 -23.36 -10.85 2.84
N VAL A 400 -22.77 -11.57 1.89
CA VAL A 400 -23.23 -11.64 0.50
C VAL A 400 -24.05 -12.91 0.25
N ASN A 401 -23.57 -14.06 0.73
CA ASN A 401 -24.06 -15.41 0.43
C ASN A 401 -24.33 -16.21 1.73
N ARG A 402 -25.26 -15.71 2.56
CA ARG A 402 -25.58 -16.32 3.86
C ARG A 402 -25.91 -17.81 3.80
N GLU A 403 -26.93 -18.19 3.03
CA GLU A 403 -27.39 -19.59 2.97
C GLU A 403 -26.32 -20.57 2.47
N PRO A 404 -25.59 -20.29 1.37
CA PRO A 404 -24.45 -21.11 0.97
C PRO A 404 -23.38 -21.26 2.06
N THR A 405 -23.09 -20.18 2.79
CA THR A 405 -22.10 -20.18 3.87
C THR A 405 -22.54 -21.06 5.05
N LEU A 406 -23.80 -20.95 5.49
CA LEU A 406 -24.34 -21.81 6.55
C LEU A 406 -24.45 -23.27 6.12
N ASN A 407 -24.78 -23.54 4.86
CA ASN A 407 -24.75 -24.89 4.31
C ASN A 407 -23.33 -25.47 4.30
N ARG A 408 -22.32 -24.63 4.02
CA ARG A 408 -20.91 -25.05 4.11
C ARG A 408 -20.50 -25.39 5.53
N GLN A 409 -20.91 -24.61 6.52
CA GLN A 409 -20.72 -24.96 7.94
C GLN A 409 -21.34 -26.32 8.28
N ARG A 410 -22.59 -26.58 7.86
CA ARG A 410 -23.25 -27.88 8.09
C ARG A 410 -22.47 -29.04 7.48
N GLN A 411 -21.87 -28.85 6.30
CA GLN A 411 -20.99 -29.87 5.70
C GLN A 411 -19.75 -30.12 6.55
N VAL A 412 -19.11 -29.07 7.08
CA VAL A 412 -17.97 -29.21 8.00
C VAL A 412 -18.37 -30.02 9.24
N LEU A 413 -19.51 -29.73 9.84
CA LEU A 413 -20.03 -30.47 11.00
C LEU A 413 -20.23 -31.96 10.67
N VAL A 414 -20.78 -32.29 9.49
CA VAL A 414 -20.93 -33.68 9.02
C VAL A 414 -19.56 -34.35 8.85
N LEU A 415 -18.58 -33.65 8.28
CA LEU A 415 -17.21 -34.18 8.13
C LEU A 415 -16.57 -34.46 9.49
N MET A 416 -16.78 -33.59 10.48
CA MET A 416 -16.31 -33.82 11.86
C MET A 416 -16.97 -35.02 12.53
N VAL A 417 -18.28 -35.22 12.33
CA VAL A 417 -19.01 -36.40 12.86
C VAL A 417 -18.50 -37.69 12.21
N ASN A 418 -18.29 -37.69 10.89
CA ASN A 418 -17.77 -38.85 10.16
C ASN A 418 -16.35 -39.19 10.64
N ALA A 419 -15.47 -38.19 10.69
CA ALA A 419 -14.10 -38.38 11.19
C ALA A 419 -14.09 -38.89 12.64
N SER A 420 -14.97 -38.36 13.50
CA SER A 420 -15.11 -38.83 14.88
C SER A 420 -15.56 -40.29 14.95
N THR A 421 -16.47 -40.72 14.07
CA THR A 421 -17.00 -42.08 14.05
C THR A 421 -15.98 -43.08 13.50
N GLU A 422 -15.25 -42.71 12.45
CA GLU A 422 -14.25 -43.57 11.79
C GLU A 422 -12.99 -43.76 12.63
N GLN A 423 -12.55 -42.71 13.34
CA GLN A 423 -11.25 -42.70 14.04
C GLN A 423 -11.38 -42.94 15.55
N GLY A 424 -12.59 -43.00 16.11
CA GLY A 424 -12.80 -43.04 17.56
C GLY A 424 -12.44 -41.71 18.22
N CYS A 425 -12.99 -40.63 17.66
CA CYS A 425 -12.73 -39.20 17.92
C CYS A 425 -11.53 -38.62 17.17
N ILE A 426 -11.57 -37.31 16.92
CA ILE A 426 -10.57 -36.59 16.12
C ILE A 426 -9.37 -36.25 16.99
N PHE A 427 -8.19 -36.74 16.64
CA PHE A 427 -6.95 -36.37 17.32
C PHE A 427 -6.53 -34.93 16.99
N VAL A 428 -6.18 -34.15 18.01
CA VAL A 428 -5.61 -32.81 17.88
C VAL A 428 -4.45 -32.65 18.86
N SER A 429 -3.33 -32.05 18.44
CA SER A 429 -2.11 -31.97 19.27
C SER A 429 -2.19 -30.96 20.40
N ASN A 430 -3.05 -29.95 20.29
CA ASN A 430 -3.23 -28.90 21.29
C ASN A 430 -4.25 -29.25 22.39
N SER A 431 -4.70 -30.51 22.46
CA SER A 431 -5.58 -31.03 23.51
C SER A 431 -5.07 -32.37 24.03
N GLN A 432 -5.23 -32.62 25.33
CA GLN A 432 -4.89 -33.92 25.93
C GLN A 432 -5.89 -35.01 25.54
N GLN A 433 -7.13 -34.64 25.23
CA GLN A 433 -8.19 -35.56 24.84
C GLN A 433 -8.61 -35.32 23.39
N PRO A 434 -8.84 -36.37 22.60
CA PRO A 434 -9.35 -36.23 21.24
C PRO A 434 -10.77 -35.64 21.26
N ILE A 435 -11.13 -34.93 20.19
CA ILE A 435 -12.40 -34.24 20.08
C ILE A 435 -13.44 -35.17 19.47
N CYS A 436 -14.46 -35.51 20.25
CA CYS A 436 -15.57 -36.36 19.81
C CYS A 436 -16.75 -35.47 19.43
N VAL A 437 -17.21 -35.54 18.17
CA VAL A 437 -18.41 -34.83 17.72
C VAL A 437 -19.50 -35.83 17.39
N THR A 438 -20.65 -35.72 18.06
CA THR A 438 -21.82 -36.57 17.79
C THR A 438 -22.81 -35.87 16.85
N PRO A 439 -23.71 -36.61 16.17
CA PRO A 439 -24.77 -36.02 15.36
C PRO A 439 -25.63 -35.01 16.13
N GLU A 440 -25.88 -35.24 17.42
CA GLU A 440 -26.67 -34.33 18.28
C GLU A 440 -25.93 -33.01 18.51
N MET A 441 -24.62 -33.07 18.80
CA MET A 441 -23.78 -31.88 18.97
C MET A 441 -23.69 -31.08 17.66
N ALA A 442 -23.54 -31.76 16.53
CA ALA A 442 -23.52 -31.14 15.21
C ALA A 442 -24.86 -30.45 14.89
N GLY A 443 -25.99 -31.10 15.20
CA GLY A 443 -27.32 -30.52 15.04
C GLY A 443 -27.49 -29.24 15.88
N ALA A 444 -27.11 -29.30 17.16
CA ALA A 444 -27.17 -28.14 18.05
C ALA A 444 -26.29 -26.98 17.56
N ALA A 445 -25.03 -27.25 17.19
CA ALA A 445 -24.12 -26.23 16.68
C ALA A 445 -24.66 -25.57 15.40
N SER A 446 -25.24 -26.35 14.47
CA SER A 446 -25.82 -25.80 13.24
C SER A 446 -27.04 -24.89 13.48
N ALA A 447 -27.76 -25.11 14.59
CA ALA A 447 -28.94 -24.32 14.94
C ALA A 447 -28.57 -22.93 15.50
N GLU A 448 -27.39 -22.79 16.11
CA GLU A 448 -26.93 -21.53 16.72
C GLU A 448 -26.89 -20.36 15.72
N PHE A 449 -26.58 -20.63 14.44
CA PHE A 449 -26.47 -19.59 13.42
C PHE A 449 -27.74 -19.34 12.59
N VAL A 450 -28.84 -20.03 12.86
CA VAL A 450 -30.11 -19.77 12.16
C VAL A 450 -30.56 -18.33 12.38
N GLU A 451 -30.48 -17.85 13.62
CA GLU A 451 -30.90 -16.49 14.02
C GLU A 451 -29.73 -15.58 14.38
N TYR A 452 -28.48 -16.01 14.17
CA TYR A 452 -27.31 -15.18 14.47
C TYR A 452 -27.12 -14.07 13.43
N GLU A 453 -27.13 -12.83 13.88
CA GLU A 453 -26.86 -11.66 13.05
C GLU A 453 -25.35 -11.39 12.97
N PHE A 454 -24.79 -11.48 11.77
CA PHE A 454 -23.37 -11.17 11.53
C PHE A 454 -23.23 -9.68 11.26
N VAL A 455 -22.43 -9.00 12.09
CA VAL A 455 -22.12 -7.58 11.92
C VAL A 455 -20.97 -7.45 10.93
N SER A 456 -21.13 -6.64 9.89
CA SER A 456 -20.02 -6.34 8.98
C SER A 456 -18.93 -5.57 9.73
N PRO A 457 -17.64 -5.94 9.61
CA PRO A 457 -16.57 -5.18 10.22
C PRO A 457 -16.51 -3.79 9.59
N ASP A 458 -16.97 -2.77 10.32
CA ASP A 458 -16.83 -1.38 9.91
C ASP A 458 -15.40 -0.93 10.22
N VAL A 459 -14.54 -0.90 9.21
CA VAL A 459 -13.19 -0.34 9.35
C VAL A 459 -13.32 1.18 9.31
N GLN A 460 -13.87 1.77 10.37
CA GLN A 460 -14.02 3.22 10.46
C GLN A 460 -12.64 3.87 10.59
N ILE A 461 -12.31 4.70 9.61
CA ILE A 461 -11.13 5.57 9.68
C ILE A 461 -11.48 6.74 10.59
N ARG A 462 -10.93 6.76 11.81
CA ARG A 462 -11.11 7.93 12.68
C ARG A 462 -10.23 9.06 12.20
N PHE A 463 -10.82 10.24 11.98
CA PHE A 463 -10.15 11.43 11.46
C PHE A 463 -9.46 11.18 10.10
N PRO A 464 -10.24 10.92 9.04
CA PRO A 464 -9.73 10.35 7.78
C PRO A 464 -8.72 11.23 7.05
N HIS A 465 -8.85 12.57 7.10
CA HIS A 465 -7.82 13.48 6.55
C HIS A 465 -6.46 13.29 7.22
N TRP A 466 -6.45 13.13 8.55
CA TRP A 466 -5.23 12.88 9.31
C TRP A 466 -4.62 11.51 8.99
N VAL A 467 -5.43 10.46 9.01
CA VAL A 467 -4.95 9.10 8.71
C VAL A 467 -4.37 9.02 7.29
N THR A 468 -5.02 9.67 6.32
CA THR A 468 -4.53 9.71 4.93
C THR A 468 -3.22 10.48 4.83
N TYR A 469 -3.09 11.61 5.55
CA TYR A 469 -1.86 12.38 5.63
C TYR A 469 -0.71 11.56 6.23
N VAL A 470 -0.91 10.93 7.39
CA VAL A 470 0.09 10.08 8.05
C VAL A 470 0.48 8.88 7.16
N ARG A 471 -0.50 8.28 6.47
CA ARG A 471 -0.20 7.19 5.51
C ARG A 471 0.73 7.66 4.39
N ALA A 472 0.44 8.81 3.79
CA ALA A 472 1.28 9.37 2.72
C ALA A 472 2.71 9.70 3.22
N GLU A 473 2.85 10.21 4.44
CA GLU A 473 4.16 10.43 5.07
C GLU A 473 4.92 9.10 5.26
N LEU A 474 4.25 8.06 5.77
CA LEU A 474 4.85 6.73 5.91
C LEU A 474 5.29 6.17 4.56
N GLU A 475 4.46 6.28 3.52
CA GLU A 475 4.77 5.84 2.15
C GLU A 475 5.93 6.61 1.51
N SER A 476 6.19 7.84 1.97
CA SER A 476 7.39 8.58 1.56
C SER A 476 8.64 8.15 2.32
N LEU A 477 8.51 7.66 3.55
CA LEU A 477 9.62 7.24 4.40
C LEU A 477 10.02 5.77 4.17
N PHE A 478 9.03 4.93 3.88
CA PHE A 478 9.15 3.49 3.71
C PHE A 478 8.45 3.06 2.42
N ASP A 479 8.88 1.95 1.81
CA ASP A 479 8.14 1.43 0.66
C ASP A 479 6.75 0.91 1.09
N PRO A 480 5.74 0.93 0.19
CA PRO A 480 4.39 0.50 0.53
C PRO A 480 4.32 -0.91 1.12
N GLN A 481 5.10 -1.87 0.61
CA GLN A 481 5.04 -3.26 1.07
C GLN A 481 5.55 -3.41 2.51
N THR A 482 6.55 -2.62 2.89
CA THR A 482 7.05 -2.56 4.26
C THR A 482 5.96 -2.08 5.23
N ILE A 483 5.22 -1.03 4.88
CA ILE A 483 4.14 -0.50 5.75
C ILE A 483 3.01 -1.52 5.91
N TYR A 484 2.67 -2.26 4.85
CA TYR A 484 1.59 -3.25 4.89
C TYR A 484 1.94 -4.52 5.67
N ARG A 485 3.22 -4.83 5.89
CA ARG A 485 3.66 -6.15 6.42
C ARG A 485 4.44 -6.08 7.73
N SER A 486 5.02 -4.93 8.08
CA SER A 486 6.01 -4.86 9.17
C SER A 486 5.41 -4.64 10.57
N GLY A 487 4.08 -4.50 10.71
CA GLY A 487 3.44 -4.37 12.02
C GLY A 487 3.80 -3.12 12.79
N PHE A 488 4.03 -1.98 12.12
CA PHE A 488 4.44 -0.78 12.83
C PHE A 488 3.36 -0.28 13.79
N ILE A 489 3.79 0.23 14.93
CA ILE A 489 2.95 1.04 15.82
C ILE A 489 3.36 2.49 15.59
N VAL A 490 2.54 3.22 14.84
CA VAL A 490 2.79 4.61 14.46
C VAL A 490 2.06 5.52 15.44
N GLN A 491 2.81 6.11 16.38
CA GLN A 491 2.27 7.09 17.31
C GLN A 491 2.36 8.49 16.71
N THR A 492 1.24 9.19 16.62
CA THR A 492 1.12 10.51 15.97
C THR A 492 0.95 11.63 17.00
N THR A 493 1.06 12.89 16.57
CA THR A 493 0.94 14.08 17.41
C THR A 493 -0.50 14.55 17.62
N LEU A 494 -1.45 13.97 16.88
CA LEU A 494 -2.85 14.37 16.90
C LEU A 494 -3.43 14.32 18.31
N ASP A 495 -4.02 15.45 18.73
CA ASP A 495 -4.83 15.50 19.93
C ASP A 495 -6.30 15.22 19.57
N PRO A 496 -6.89 14.10 20.03
CA PRO A 496 -8.24 13.73 19.63
C PRO A 496 -9.31 14.72 20.12
N GLN A 497 -9.06 15.45 21.22
CA GLN A 497 -10.02 16.43 21.73
C GLN A 497 -9.99 17.70 20.89
N LEU A 498 -8.79 18.20 20.56
CA LEU A 498 -8.64 19.36 19.69
C LEU A 498 -9.10 19.06 18.26
N GLN A 499 -8.81 17.85 17.75
CA GLN A 499 -9.28 17.43 16.44
C GLN A 499 -10.81 17.40 16.36
N GLN A 500 -11.47 16.86 17.39
CA GLN A 500 -12.93 16.82 17.43
C GLN A 500 -13.52 18.25 17.46
N ALA A 501 -13.00 19.11 18.33
CA ALA A 501 -13.42 20.51 18.40
C ALA A 501 -13.19 21.25 17.08
N ALA A 502 -12.06 21.00 16.40
CA ALA A 502 -11.77 21.58 15.10
C ALA A 502 -12.78 21.16 14.03
N GLN A 503 -13.14 19.86 13.96
CA GLN A 503 -14.16 19.39 13.02
C GLN A 503 -15.53 20.03 13.28
N GLU A 504 -15.94 20.13 14.54
CA GLU A 504 -17.21 20.77 14.93
C GLU A 504 -17.23 22.26 14.56
N VAL A 505 -16.12 22.97 14.79
CA VAL A 505 -16.00 24.39 14.42
C VAL A 505 -16.06 24.54 12.90
N VAL A 506 -15.31 23.76 12.13
CA VAL A 506 -15.33 23.86 10.66
C VAL A 506 -16.73 23.56 10.13
N ALA A 507 -17.33 22.44 10.52
CA ALA A 507 -18.66 22.04 10.05
C ALA A 507 -19.73 23.09 10.40
N SER A 508 -19.76 23.56 11.65
CA SER A 508 -20.75 24.54 12.09
C SER A 508 -20.58 25.92 11.46
N GLN A 509 -19.36 26.35 11.19
CA GLN A 509 -19.11 27.64 10.53
C GLN A 509 -19.44 27.57 9.04
N VAL A 510 -19.05 26.48 8.36
CA VAL A 510 -19.42 26.28 6.96
C VAL A 510 -20.94 26.26 6.81
N GLN A 511 -21.65 25.49 7.64
CA GLN A 511 -23.12 25.44 7.62
C GLN A 511 -23.76 26.83 7.78
N LYS A 512 -23.26 27.66 8.70
CA LYS A 512 -23.77 29.03 8.90
C LYS A 512 -23.55 29.93 7.68
N LEU A 513 -22.42 29.76 6.98
CA LEU A 513 -22.05 30.58 5.83
C LEU A 513 -22.64 30.08 4.50
N THR A 514 -23.14 28.85 4.46
CA THR A 514 -23.70 28.25 3.23
C THR A 514 -24.89 29.06 2.71
N GLU A 515 -25.83 29.45 3.56
CA GLU A 515 -27.05 30.15 3.11
C GLU A 515 -26.78 31.56 2.59
N GLU A 516 -25.92 32.32 3.28
CA GLU A 516 -25.68 33.74 2.97
C GLU A 516 -24.58 33.96 1.92
N PHE A 517 -23.54 33.13 1.93
CA PHE A 517 -22.33 33.35 1.14
C PHE A 517 -21.99 32.19 0.19
N SER A 518 -22.84 31.16 0.12
CA SER A 518 -22.62 29.96 -0.69
C SER A 518 -21.28 29.28 -0.41
N VAL A 519 -20.82 29.34 0.85
CA VAL A 519 -19.63 28.61 1.30
C VAL A 519 -19.99 27.12 1.41
N SER A 520 -19.25 26.29 0.69
CA SER A 520 -19.49 24.83 0.65
C SER A 520 -18.46 24.01 1.43
N ASN A 521 -17.29 24.56 1.76
CA ASN A 521 -16.22 23.79 2.37
C ASN A 521 -15.33 24.66 3.27
N GLY A 522 -14.51 24.03 4.12
CA GLY A 522 -13.62 24.69 5.06
C GLY A 522 -12.47 23.77 5.52
N ALA A 523 -11.38 24.37 6.00
CA ALA A 523 -10.20 23.65 6.44
C ALA A 523 -9.55 24.34 7.64
N LEU A 524 -8.87 23.55 8.47
CA LEU A 524 -8.21 24.04 9.68
C LEU A 524 -6.94 23.23 9.95
N VAL A 525 -5.87 23.92 10.34
CA VAL A 525 -4.64 23.32 10.87
C VAL A 525 -4.30 24.02 12.19
N ALA A 526 -3.97 23.23 13.21
CA ALA A 526 -3.44 23.74 14.48
C ALA A 526 -2.04 23.14 14.72
N ILE A 527 -1.05 24.01 14.93
CA ILE A 527 0.34 23.64 15.17
C ILE A 527 0.78 24.22 16.51
N GLU A 528 1.47 23.42 17.33
CA GLU A 528 2.18 23.88 18.51
C GLU A 528 3.49 24.59 18.10
N PRO A 529 3.63 25.92 18.28
CA PRO A 529 4.75 26.66 17.70
C PRO A 529 6.14 26.21 18.16
N GLY A 530 6.27 25.75 19.42
CA GLY A 530 7.56 25.39 20.00
C GLY A 530 8.11 24.05 19.51
N SER A 531 7.23 23.12 19.14
CA SER A 531 7.60 21.75 18.74
C SER A 531 7.33 21.44 17.28
N GLY A 532 6.48 22.23 16.61
CA GLY A 532 5.99 21.93 15.26
C GLY A 532 4.93 20.83 15.23
N GLU A 533 4.52 20.28 16.37
CA GLU A 533 3.51 19.22 16.43
C GLU A 533 2.18 19.70 15.83
N ILE A 534 1.66 18.97 14.85
CA ILE A 534 0.33 19.19 14.30
C ILE A 534 -0.68 18.55 15.27
N LEU A 535 -1.45 19.39 15.96
CA LEU A 535 -2.40 18.94 16.98
C LEU A 535 -3.77 18.61 16.39
N ALA A 536 -4.14 19.31 15.31
CA ALA A 536 -5.38 19.07 14.57
C ALA A 536 -5.21 19.42 13.08
N MET A 537 -5.84 18.62 12.22
CA MET A 537 -5.89 18.79 10.76
C MET A 537 -7.29 18.42 10.24
N VAL A 538 -8.01 19.40 9.73
CA VAL A 538 -9.33 19.24 9.11
C VAL A 538 -9.22 19.67 7.65
N GLY A 539 -9.34 18.72 6.73
CA GLY A 539 -9.22 18.95 5.29
C GLY A 539 -10.50 19.37 4.58
N SER A 540 -11.66 19.16 5.19
CA SER A 540 -12.97 19.52 4.64
C SER A 540 -14.03 19.65 5.75
N ALA A 541 -15.18 20.24 5.41
CA ALA A 541 -16.32 20.34 6.32
C ALA A 541 -16.97 18.97 6.62
N ASP A 542 -17.07 18.13 5.60
CA ASP A 542 -17.47 16.72 5.70
C ASP A 542 -16.53 15.91 4.79
N PHE A 543 -15.99 14.80 5.29
CA PHE A 543 -15.10 13.94 4.50
C PHE A 543 -15.87 13.06 3.51
N THR A 544 -17.11 12.71 3.84
CA THR A 544 -17.94 11.75 3.11
C THR A 544 -18.84 12.39 2.07
N ASP A 545 -18.96 13.73 2.09
CA ASP A 545 -19.76 14.49 1.14
C ASP A 545 -19.02 14.66 -0.20
N GLU A 546 -19.55 14.01 -1.24
CA GLU A 546 -19.00 14.08 -2.61
C GLU A 546 -19.28 15.43 -3.29
N GLU A 547 -20.34 16.16 -2.93
CA GLU A 547 -20.71 17.42 -3.59
C GLU A 547 -19.70 18.54 -3.33
N ILE A 548 -18.96 18.45 -2.23
CA ILE A 548 -17.95 19.43 -1.80
C ILE A 548 -16.51 18.94 -2.02
N ASP A 549 -16.34 17.81 -2.72
CA ASP A 549 -15.08 17.08 -2.84
C ASP A 549 -14.48 16.76 -1.45
N GLY A 550 -15.28 16.24 -0.51
CA GLY A 550 -14.93 16.09 0.90
C GLY A 550 -13.65 15.31 1.20
N GLN A 551 -13.24 14.42 0.29
CA GLN A 551 -11.99 13.66 0.44
C GLN A 551 -10.74 14.46 0.06
N VAL A 552 -10.88 15.62 -0.59
CA VAL A 552 -9.76 16.51 -0.91
C VAL A 552 -9.29 17.20 0.36
N ASN A 553 -8.05 16.93 0.78
CA ASN A 553 -7.46 17.60 1.93
C ASN A 553 -7.03 19.03 1.58
N MET A 554 -7.91 19.99 1.86
CA MET A 554 -7.67 21.41 1.60
C MET A 554 -6.53 22.02 2.41
N THR A 555 -6.03 21.33 3.45
CA THR A 555 -4.84 21.80 4.19
C THR A 555 -3.55 21.67 3.37
N LEU A 556 -3.54 20.76 2.39
CA LEU A 556 -2.42 20.45 1.50
C LEU A 556 -2.64 20.97 0.07
N ALA A 557 -3.89 21.31 -0.27
CA ALA A 557 -4.24 21.87 -1.57
C ALA A 557 -3.66 23.28 -1.75
N LEU A 558 -3.25 23.60 -2.98
CA LEU A 558 -2.77 24.92 -3.36
C LEU A 558 -3.94 25.91 -3.45
N ARG A 559 -3.84 27.03 -2.70
CA ARG A 559 -4.80 28.14 -2.78
C ARG A 559 -4.09 29.49 -2.66
N GLN A 560 -4.66 30.51 -3.29
CA GLN A 560 -4.21 31.88 -3.12
C GLN A 560 -4.47 32.34 -1.68
N PRO A 561 -3.44 32.75 -0.92
CA PRO A 561 -3.58 33.15 0.48
C PRO A 561 -4.24 34.53 0.65
N GLY A 562 -4.42 35.28 -0.44
CA GLY A 562 -4.86 36.66 -0.40
C GLY A 562 -3.94 37.51 0.48
N SER A 563 -4.54 38.38 1.31
CA SER A 563 -3.80 39.29 2.18
C SER A 563 -3.02 38.61 3.33
N SER A 564 -3.24 37.32 3.61
CA SER A 564 -2.52 36.60 4.67
C SER A 564 -1.02 36.41 4.37
N ILE A 565 -0.56 36.68 3.14
CA ILE A 565 0.87 36.69 2.82
C ILE A 565 1.58 37.99 3.24
N LYS A 566 0.85 39.10 3.42
CA LYS A 566 1.43 40.43 3.71
C LYS A 566 2.37 40.43 4.91
N PRO A 567 2.09 39.77 6.04
CA PRO A 567 3.01 39.72 7.18
C PRO A 567 4.41 39.25 6.80
N LEU A 568 4.56 38.31 5.87
CA LEU A 568 5.86 37.87 5.39
C LEU A 568 6.57 39.00 4.63
N THR A 569 5.88 39.70 3.74
CA THR A 569 6.44 40.87 3.04
C THR A 569 6.92 41.95 4.01
N TYR A 570 6.14 42.27 5.04
CA TYR A 570 6.54 43.26 6.04
C TYR A 570 7.67 42.76 6.95
N ALA A 571 7.71 41.46 7.29
CA ALA A 571 8.82 40.86 8.02
C ALA A 571 10.13 40.99 7.23
N ALA A 572 10.12 40.73 5.92
CA ALA A 572 11.29 40.94 5.06
C ALA A 572 11.73 42.41 5.02
N ALA A 573 10.78 43.35 5.03
CA ALA A 573 11.11 44.78 5.10
C ALA A 573 11.75 45.16 6.44
N PHE A 574 11.32 44.55 7.55
CA PHE A 574 11.93 44.75 8.86
C PHE A 574 13.37 44.21 8.90
N GLU A 575 13.66 43.09 8.25
CA GLU A 575 15.05 42.59 8.10
C GLU A 575 15.94 43.56 7.31
N LYS A 576 15.35 44.34 6.39
CA LYS A 576 16.02 45.42 5.66
C LYS A 576 16.06 46.76 6.40
N GLY A 577 15.59 46.80 7.65
CA GLY A 577 15.72 47.97 8.53
C GLY A 577 14.48 48.87 8.62
N TRP A 578 13.34 48.47 8.05
CA TRP A 578 12.08 49.18 8.35
C TRP A 578 11.67 48.98 9.81
N THR A 579 10.87 49.92 10.30
CA THR A 579 10.27 49.84 11.64
C THR A 579 8.76 49.98 11.52
N PRO A 580 7.99 49.64 12.58
CA PRO A 580 6.55 49.88 12.58
C PRO A 580 6.15 51.36 12.35
N GLY A 581 7.08 52.31 12.58
CA GLY A 581 6.89 53.74 12.36
C GLY A 581 7.30 54.25 10.97
N THR A 582 7.87 53.40 10.11
CA THR A 582 8.21 53.78 8.73
C THR A 582 6.95 54.25 8.00
N LEU A 583 7.03 55.39 7.29
CA LEU A 583 5.91 55.98 6.56
C LEU A 583 5.84 55.44 5.12
N LEU A 584 4.62 55.11 4.69
CA LEU A 584 4.27 54.66 3.35
C LEU A 584 3.17 55.55 2.79
N TRP A 585 3.25 55.85 1.50
CA TRP A 585 2.23 56.65 0.82
C TRP A 585 1.16 55.74 0.23
N ASP A 586 -0.02 55.72 0.83
CA ASP A 586 -1.23 55.12 0.30
C ASP A 586 -1.96 56.12 -0.61
N VAL A 587 -1.51 56.20 -1.86
CA VAL A 587 -2.02 57.11 -2.90
C VAL A 587 -2.16 56.34 -4.20
N LYS A 588 -2.95 56.85 -5.15
CA LYS A 588 -3.05 56.26 -6.49
C LYS A 588 -1.64 56.04 -7.07
N THR A 589 -1.29 54.78 -7.29
CA THR A 589 0.03 54.37 -7.74
C THR A 589 -0.16 53.39 -8.89
N GLU A 590 0.58 53.58 -9.97
CA GLU A 590 0.62 52.66 -11.11
C GLU A 590 1.91 51.85 -11.01
N PHE A 591 1.79 50.52 -11.10
CA PHE A 591 2.92 49.61 -11.15
C PHE A 591 3.10 49.17 -12.61
N PRO A 592 4.33 49.19 -13.15
CA PRO A 592 4.57 48.75 -14.51
C PRO A 592 4.18 47.28 -14.68
N ALA A 593 3.51 46.97 -15.80
CA ALA A 593 3.30 45.58 -16.18
C ALA A 593 4.65 44.90 -16.53
N TYR A 594 4.67 43.57 -16.57
CA TYR A 594 5.90 42.77 -16.71
C TYR A 594 6.77 43.21 -17.91
N LYS A 595 8.09 43.03 -17.81
CA LYS A 595 9.12 43.56 -18.72
C LYS A 595 9.20 42.85 -20.08
N ASP A 596 8.09 42.46 -20.70
CA ASP A 596 8.10 42.13 -22.14
C ASP A 596 7.66 43.38 -22.93
N PRO A 597 8.55 44.02 -23.70
CA PRO A 597 8.20 45.16 -24.57
C PRO A 597 7.12 44.84 -25.62
N LYS A 598 6.79 43.55 -25.82
CA LYS A 598 5.74 43.07 -26.73
C LYS A 598 4.42 42.74 -26.02
N ASP A 599 4.38 42.80 -24.69
CA ASP A 599 3.15 42.57 -23.94
C ASP A 599 2.28 43.85 -23.96
N PRO A 600 1.08 43.82 -24.56
CA PRO A 600 0.15 44.96 -24.55
C PRO A 600 -0.53 45.18 -23.19
N SER A 601 -0.14 44.44 -22.14
CA SER A 601 -0.71 44.55 -20.81
C SER A 601 -0.57 45.96 -20.24
N LYS A 602 -1.69 46.48 -19.71
CA LYS A 602 -1.75 47.81 -19.11
C LYS A 602 -1.04 47.80 -17.76
N ASN A 603 -0.45 48.94 -17.38
CA ASN A 603 0.04 49.16 -16.01
C ASN A 603 -1.00 48.72 -14.98
N TYR A 604 -0.53 48.01 -13.96
CA TYR A 604 -1.37 47.55 -12.87
C TYR A 604 -1.65 48.72 -11.93
N THR A 605 -2.93 49.12 -11.83
CA THR A 605 -3.39 50.21 -10.95
C THR A 605 -4.30 49.64 -9.86
N PRO A 606 -3.72 49.13 -8.75
CA PRO A 606 -4.46 48.52 -7.65
C PRO A 606 -5.32 49.54 -6.88
N ARG A 607 -6.32 49.03 -6.16
CA ARG A 607 -7.12 49.77 -5.19
C ARG A 607 -7.07 49.06 -3.83
N ASN A 608 -7.29 49.83 -2.76
CA ASN A 608 -7.59 49.24 -1.46
C ASN A 608 -9.00 48.65 -1.47
N TYR A 609 -9.26 47.74 -0.54
CA TYR A 609 -10.54 47.07 -0.41
C TYR A 609 -11.71 48.06 -0.20
N ASP A 610 -11.46 49.16 0.50
CA ASP A 610 -12.43 50.22 0.76
C ASP A 610 -12.52 51.28 -0.35
N GLU A 611 -11.83 51.05 -1.47
CA GLU A 611 -11.72 51.92 -2.65
C GLU A 611 -11.14 53.32 -2.40
N LYS A 612 -10.56 53.57 -1.22
CA LYS A 612 -10.02 54.87 -0.82
C LYS A 612 -8.49 54.88 -0.77
N PHE A 613 -7.94 56.09 -0.71
CA PHE A 613 -6.53 56.36 -0.47
C PHE A 613 -6.38 57.12 0.83
N HIS A 614 -5.48 56.67 1.71
CA HIS A 614 -5.32 57.20 3.07
C HIS A 614 -4.15 58.18 3.20
N GLY A 615 -3.42 58.46 2.11
CA GLY A 615 -2.27 59.36 2.15
C GLY A 615 -1.10 58.74 2.92
N PRO A 616 -0.38 59.50 3.76
CA PRO A 616 0.73 58.95 4.53
C PRO A 616 0.21 58.06 5.66
N VAL A 617 0.61 56.79 5.67
CA VAL A 617 0.29 55.80 6.71
C VAL A 617 1.57 55.17 7.26
N THR A 618 1.57 54.78 8.52
CA THR A 618 2.70 54.00 9.08
C THR A 618 2.62 52.54 8.64
N VAL A 619 3.75 51.82 8.61
CA VAL A 619 3.77 50.37 8.40
C VAL A 619 2.82 49.65 9.37
N ARG A 620 2.80 50.05 10.65
CA ARG A 620 1.86 49.51 11.65
C ARG A 620 0.40 49.66 11.20
N SER A 621 0.01 50.87 10.80
CA SER A 621 -1.35 51.16 10.35
C SER A 621 -1.68 50.43 9.04
N ALA A 622 -0.72 50.36 8.11
CA ALA A 622 -0.90 49.72 6.82
C ALA A 622 -1.11 48.21 6.94
N LEU A 623 -0.32 47.53 7.77
CA LEU A 623 -0.48 46.10 8.02
C LEU A 623 -1.75 45.82 8.82
N ALA A 624 -2.04 46.59 9.88
CA ALA A 624 -3.22 46.40 10.72
C ALA A 624 -4.55 46.54 9.95
N ASN A 625 -4.60 47.42 8.94
CA ASN A 625 -5.77 47.61 8.10
C ASN A 625 -5.68 46.86 6.76
N SER A 626 -4.62 46.06 6.57
CA SER A 626 -4.39 45.28 5.35
C SER A 626 -4.46 46.10 4.05
N TYR A 627 -3.93 47.33 4.04
CA TYR A 627 -3.97 48.16 2.83
C TYR A 627 -3.11 47.54 1.71
N ASN A 628 -3.66 47.53 0.49
CA ASN A 628 -3.05 46.87 -0.67
C ASN A 628 -1.88 47.67 -1.23
N ILE A 629 -2.05 48.98 -1.40
CA ILE A 629 -1.04 49.81 -2.05
C ILE A 629 0.24 49.94 -1.22
N PRO A 630 0.17 50.18 0.11
CA PRO A 630 1.35 50.10 0.97
C PRO A 630 2.05 48.74 0.89
N ALA A 631 1.30 47.62 0.86
CA ALA A 631 1.92 46.28 0.76
C ALA A 631 2.68 46.07 -0.55
N LEU A 632 2.15 46.56 -1.67
CA LEU A 632 2.84 46.51 -2.96
C LEU A 632 4.13 47.34 -2.95
N LYS A 633 4.11 48.53 -2.32
CA LYS A 633 5.32 49.34 -2.12
C LYS A 633 6.33 48.67 -1.19
N THR A 634 5.86 47.96 -0.17
CA THR A 634 6.71 47.11 0.67
C THR A 634 7.39 46.03 -0.16
N LEU A 635 6.66 45.34 -1.05
CA LEU A 635 7.26 44.33 -1.91
C LEU A 635 8.25 44.92 -2.92
N GLU A 636 7.98 46.11 -3.47
CA GLU A 636 8.92 46.82 -4.34
C GLU A 636 10.24 47.14 -3.61
N TYR A 637 10.16 47.56 -2.35
CA TYR A 637 11.33 47.80 -1.50
C TYR A 637 12.06 46.51 -1.14
N VAL A 638 11.33 45.45 -0.81
CA VAL A 638 11.89 44.17 -0.39
C VAL A 638 12.50 43.40 -1.56
N GLY A 639 11.93 43.51 -2.76
CA GLY A 639 12.23 42.63 -3.88
C GLY A 639 11.41 41.33 -3.83
N ILE A 640 11.03 40.82 -5.00
CA ILE A 640 10.34 39.53 -5.12
C ILE A 640 11.35 38.39 -4.92
N TYR A 641 12.43 38.47 -5.68
CA TYR A 641 13.52 37.51 -5.73
C TYR A 641 14.77 38.05 -5.05
N ASP A 642 15.67 37.13 -4.78
CA ASP A 642 16.97 37.37 -4.18
C ASP A 642 17.86 38.28 -5.03
N ASP A 643 18.50 39.27 -4.41
CA ASP A 643 19.55 40.07 -5.02
C ASP A 643 20.88 39.30 -4.98
N VAL A 644 21.28 38.78 -6.14
CA VAL A 644 22.53 38.04 -6.37
C VAL A 644 23.80 38.82 -5.98
N LEU A 645 23.71 40.13 -5.78
CA LEU A 645 24.82 40.98 -5.35
C LEU A 645 24.95 41.07 -3.83
N THR A 646 23.96 40.57 -3.07
CA THR A 646 23.99 40.54 -1.61
C THR A 646 24.47 39.18 -1.09
N PRO A 647 25.30 39.14 -0.03
CA PRO A 647 25.78 37.87 0.52
C PRO A 647 24.69 37.04 1.23
N GLN A 648 23.60 37.70 1.67
CA GLN A 648 22.49 37.07 2.37
C GLN A 648 21.28 37.00 1.44
N GLN A 649 20.65 35.83 1.36
CA GLN A 649 19.43 35.68 0.55
C GLN A 649 18.34 36.64 1.04
N ASP A 650 17.84 37.48 0.14
CA ASP A 650 16.83 38.48 0.43
C ASP A 650 15.59 38.37 -0.48
N GLY A 651 14.63 39.28 -0.30
CA GLY A 651 13.36 39.24 -1.02
C GLY A 651 12.29 38.35 -0.39
N LEU A 652 11.06 38.48 -0.88
CA LEU A 652 9.92 37.75 -0.34
C LEU A 652 10.04 36.23 -0.53
N VAL A 653 10.50 35.77 -1.69
CA VAL A 653 10.64 34.33 -1.97
C VAL A 653 11.67 33.68 -1.06
N ALA A 654 12.81 34.35 -0.79
CA ALA A 654 13.82 33.81 0.11
C ALA A 654 13.32 33.74 1.56
N LEU A 655 12.64 34.79 2.05
CA LEU A 655 12.04 34.76 3.38
C LEU A 655 10.97 33.66 3.49
N ALA A 656 10.07 33.55 2.52
CA ALA A 656 9.03 32.53 2.50
C ALA A 656 9.64 31.11 2.60
N ARG A 657 10.71 30.84 1.84
CA ARG A 657 11.45 29.56 1.91
C ARG A 657 12.05 29.30 3.30
N ARG A 658 12.65 30.31 3.93
CA ARG A 658 13.19 30.21 5.29
C ARG A 658 12.11 29.91 6.34
N LEU A 659 10.87 30.31 6.08
CA LEU A 659 9.70 30.03 6.91
C LEU A 659 8.98 28.73 6.51
N GLY A 660 9.53 27.95 5.58
CA GLY A 660 9.00 26.64 5.19
C GLY A 660 7.95 26.65 4.08
N LEU A 661 7.72 27.79 3.40
CA LEU A 661 6.86 27.82 2.21
C LEU A 661 7.66 27.29 1.01
N THR A 662 7.25 26.12 0.51
CA THR A 662 7.92 25.44 -0.60
C THR A 662 7.30 25.76 -1.96
N THR A 663 6.08 26.33 -1.96
CA THR A 663 5.28 26.57 -3.16
C THR A 663 5.71 27.79 -3.97
N PHE A 664 6.52 28.68 -3.39
CA PHE A 664 7.07 29.86 -4.09
C PHE A 664 8.32 29.47 -4.89
N ASN A 665 8.11 28.74 -5.98
CA ASN A 665 9.17 28.11 -6.79
C ASN A 665 9.21 28.55 -8.26
N ARG A 666 8.34 29.49 -8.66
CA ARG A 666 8.31 30.04 -10.02
C ARG A 666 9.23 31.26 -10.18
N ASP A 667 9.71 31.49 -11.40
CA ASP A 667 10.58 32.61 -11.79
C ASP A 667 9.82 33.79 -12.42
N ASP A 668 8.49 33.71 -12.50
CA ASP A 668 7.59 34.67 -13.14
C ASP A 668 6.61 35.39 -12.19
N TYR A 669 6.87 35.40 -10.88
CA TYR A 669 6.06 36.13 -9.91
C TYR A 669 6.10 37.63 -10.15
N GLY A 670 4.93 38.26 -10.13
CA GLY A 670 4.75 39.71 -10.23
C GLY A 670 4.51 40.38 -8.88
N ILE A 671 4.35 41.71 -8.91
CA ILE A 671 4.10 42.52 -7.71
C ILE A 671 2.83 42.10 -6.95
N SER A 672 1.88 41.45 -7.61
CA SER A 672 0.68 40.89 -6.97
C SER A 672 0.97 39.76 -5.97
N LEU A 673 2.20 39.22 -5.92
CA LEU A 673 2.57 38.14 -5.00
C LEU A 673 2.24 38.50 -3.54
N THR A 674 2.53 39.73 -3.10
CA THR A 674 2.20 40.18 -1.73
C THR A 674 0.70 40.36 -1.46
N LEU A 675 -0.14 40.26 -2.48
CA LEU A 675 -1.60 40.28 -2.38
C LEU A 675 -2.21 38.89 -2.56
N GLY A 676 -1.38 37.84 -2.63
CA GLY A 676 -1.81 36.46 -2.80
C GLY A 676 -1.72 35.93 -4.22
N GLY A 677 -0.99 36.62 -5.12
CA GLY A 677 -0.78 36.18 -6.51
C GLY A 677 0.08 34.91 -6.70
N GLY A 678 0.34 34.17 -5.63
CA GLY A 678 1.03 32.88 -5.64
C GLY A 678 0.35 31.92 -4.66
N ASP A 679 0.15 30.67 -5.09
CA ASP A 679 -0.56 29.68 -4.29
C ASP A 679 0.32 29.11 -3.17
N VAL A 680 -0.29 28.82 -2.03
CA VAL A 680 0.36 28.20 -0.87
C VAL A 680 -0.50 27.05 -0.34
N LYS A 681 0.10 26.17 0.46
CA LYS A 681 -0.64 25.22 1.28
C LYS A 681 -0.98 25.86 2.62
N LEU A 682 -2.16 25.57 3.16
CA LEU A 682 -2.56 26.07 4.48
C LEU A 682 -1.62 25.55 5.57
N LEU A 683 -1.17 24.29 5.51
CA LEU A 683 -0.20 23.73 6.46
C LEU A 683 1.09 24.55 6.51
N GLU A 684 1.67 24.85 5.34
CA GLU A 684 2.91 25.63 5.22
C GLU A 684 2.73 27.08 5.71
N LEU A 685 1.62 27.72 5.33
CA LEU A 685 1.31 29.07 5.79
C LEU A 685 1.10 29.13 7.31
N THR A 686 0.38 28.16 7.87
CA THR A 686 0.16 28.06 9.32
C THR A 686 1.49 27.95 10.06
N ASN A 687 2.43 27.15 9.54
CA ASN A 687 3.75 27.00 10.16
C ASN A 687 4.63 28.26 10.03
N ALA A 688 4.50 29.01 8.93
CA ALA A 688 5.16 30.32 8.81
C ALA A 688 4.65 31.30 9.88
N TYR A 689 3.35 31.29 10.20
CA TYR A 689 2.81 32.06 11.31
C TYR A 689 3.23 31.50 12.68
N ALA A 690 3.33 30.18 12.82
CA ALA A 690 3.86 29.54 14.03
C ALA A 690 5.30 29.99 14.30
N THR A 691 6.11 30.22 13.26
CA THR A 691 7.45 30.79 13.41
C THR A 691 7.42 32.18 14.05
N PHE A 692 6.45 33.04 13.71
CA PHE A 692 6.28 34.33 14.40
C PHE A 692 5.88 34.16 15.87
N ALA A 693 4.97 33.22 16.14
CA ALA A 693 4.58 32.88 17.52
C ALA A 693 5.77 32.31 18.32
N ASN A 694 6.68 31.60 17.65
CA ASN A 694 7.93 31.07 18.20
C ASN A 694 9.11 32.04 18.08
N GLN A 695 8.85 33.35 18.12
CA GLN A 695 9.87 34.41 18.17
C GLN A 695 10.88 34.37 17.00
N GLY A 696 10.47 33.91 15.83
CA GLY A 696 11.29 33.81 14.62
C GLY A 696 12.06 32.49 14.48
N VAL A 697 11.89 31.53 15.39
CA VAL A 697 12.50 30.20 15.29
C VAL A 697 11.58 29.26 14.51
N TYR A 698 11.99 28.90 13.31
CA TYR A 698 11.29 27.93 12.48
C TYR A 698 11.49 26.51 13.02
N VAL A 699 10.39 25.78 13.18
CA VAL A 699 10.37 24.35 13.47
C VAL A 699 9.53 23.66 12.39
N PRO A 700 10.03 22.62 11.71
CA PRO A 700 9.25 21.89 10.72
C PRO A 700 7.99 21.27 11.35
N PRO A 701 6.86 21.18 10.63
CA PRO A 701 5.68 20.49 11.13
C PRO A 701 5.97 19.00 11.35
N VAL A 702 5.45 18.44 12.44
CA VAL A 702 5.61 17.03 12.82
C VAL A 702 4.23 16.42 13.02
N ALA A 703 4.04 15.22 12.47
CA ALA A 703 2.81 14.45 12.51
C ALA A 703 2.86 13.31 13.53
#